data_AF-A0A0J8QMM8-F1
#
_entry.id   AF-A0A0J8QMM8-F1
#
_cell.length_a   1.000
_cell.length_b   1.000
_cell.length_c   1.000
_cell.angle_alpha   90.00
_cell.angle_beta   90.00
_cell.angle_gamma   90.00
#
_symmetry.space_group_name_H-M   'P 1'
#
loop_
_entity.id
_entity.type
_entity.pdbx_description
1 polymer ?
#
loop_
_entity_poly.entity_id
_entity_poly.type
_entity_poly.pdbx_seq_one_letter_code
_entity_poly.pdbx_strand_id
1 'polypeptide(L)'
;MCSNRLLFPDEILDPLYDSTRCLVHALASQWMGVNIIPKEPTDNWVTIGVAYYITDTFMKKLCGNNEFRFRLKQTSDKICDLDIARPSIWHIGALLKLDSSEYEFLSLKAPLVLYILERRLSKASGKATVSRILSRIFLNCRMGDIPNSALTTIFFQKLCERFGHVKLDAFFQQWVYGAGCPRFVATQRFNKKKLVVEMMIRQVQSEQLSARDLEKSTFMRDVKEELQNIYAGTLQHVFTGSMTIRIHEADGTPYEHIVEIKEAVTKFDIPYNTKYKRLKRNKRQRERAAASSGVDPNSEAQDDVLLYCLGDVLQSEEEILKWRLVEWTKEDEDRMGQESYEWIRMDADFEWICKMSLTMPGYMYLSQLQQDRDVVAQLEASNSRVGFMAAANCIQSIQYMAAQREHPLISTIFARTLMDSRYFHGIRTAAAHALVKHAKEDVDWIGLFHLETAFQELFCLPNSPMTRSNNFSDRSSYALQIAIPNAISKVRNRNGRCPMRVKRFLYEKLKFNDNSNNEFSDCYYVAALMRSIANALIGGKESIHTKSKLDMTQELERQAEDQLYLDCIAEINRYKRMDEWTSSFQNLYTRTALDCLRRLMKEHRVLDFDVAQFLPYTRIGTFDLVRLDAFRILLDLDNFHHPELLKWFLYVKSTESSAWMRRELYGLRHNPATCILFNSFLEDASWTARGAMHGWLV
;
A
#
# COMPACT_ATOMS: atom_id res chain seq x y z
N MET A 1 -12.66 2.49 -27.50
CA MET A 1 -11.35 1.81 -27.51
C MET A 1 -10.19 2.79 -27.31
N CYS A 2 -10.19 3.98 -27.92
CA CYS A 2 -9.13 4.97 -27.70
C CYS A 2 -9.56 6.02 -26.66
N SER A 3 -9.13 5.86 -25.40
CA SER A 3 -9.32 6.86 -24.35
C SER A 3 -8.07 7.74 -24.27
N ASN A 4 -8.21 9.05 -24.47
CA ASN A 4 -7.11 10.01 -24.31
C ASN A 4 -6.60 10.09 -22.86
N ARG A 5 -7.31 9.47 -21.90
CA ARG A 5 -6.97 9.49 -20.46
C ARG A 5 -5.82 8.55 -20.10
N LEU A 6 -5.55 7.56 -20.94
CA LEU A 6 -4.44 6.62 -20.76
C LEU A 6 -3.14 7.10 -21.44
N LEU A 7 -3.24 8.12 -22.30
CA LEU A 7 -2.11 8.72 -22.97
C LEU A 7 -1.43 9.72 -22.03
N PHE A 8 -0.11 9.69 -22.01
CA PHE A 8 0.73 10.63 -21.28
C PHE A 8 1.96 10.96 -22.14
N PRO A 9 2.46 12.21 -22.12
CA PRO A 9 3.68 12.59 -22.81
C PRO A 9 4.92 12.00 -22.14
N ASP A 10 6.03 11.94 -22.87
CA ASP A 10 7.30 11.33 -22.42
C ASP A 10 7.90 12.03 -21.18
N GLU A 11 7.58 13.31 -21.00
CA GLU A 11 8.01 14.12 -19.85
C GLU A 11 7.37 13.67 -18.51
N ILE A 12 6.35 12.79 -18.54
CA ILE A 12 5.52 12.45 -17.38
C ILE A 12 5.72 11.01 -16.92
N LEU A 13 6.14 10.83 -15.67
CA LEU A 13 6.59 9.55 -15.12
C LEU A 13 5.52 8.77 -14.34
N ASP A 14 4.72 9.43 -13.50
CA ASP A 14 3.79 8.77 -12.56
C ASP A 14 2.77 7.79 -13.19
N PRO A 15 2.09 8.09 -14.32
CA PRO A 15 1.10 7.19 -14.91
C PRO A 15 1.73 6.01 -15.66
N LEU A 16 3.06 5.97 -15.83
CA LEU A 16 3.75 4.98 -16.66
C LEU A 16 3.36 3.55 -16.31
N TYR A 17 3.39 3.19 -15.02
CA TYR A 17 3.08 1.82 -14.60
C TYR A 17 1.61 1.48 -14.82
N ASP A 18 0.69 2.33 -14.33
CA ASP A 18 -0.75 2.06 -14.34
C ASP A 18 -1.30 2.05 -15.77
N SER A 19 -0.87 2.99 -16.61
CA SER A 19 -1.22 3.03 -18.04
C SER A 19 -0.66 1.82 -18.78
N THR A 20 0.61 1.46 -18.55
CA THR A 20 1.21 0.26 -19.19
C THR A 20 0.48 -1.00 -18.77
N ARG A 21 0.21 -1.19 -17.47
CA ARG A 21 -0.54 -2.34 -16.96
C ARG A 21 -1.95 -2.39 -17.57
N CYS A 22 -2.63 -1.25 -17.69
CA CYS A 22 -3.96 -1.16 -18.30
C CYS A 22 -3.92 -1.55 -19.79
N LEU A 23 -2.94 -1.08 -20.55
CA LEU A 23 -2.79 -1.42 -21.98
C LEU A 23 -2.44 -2.89 -22.19
N VAL A 24 -1.51 -3.42 -21.40
CA VAL A 24 -1.14 -4.84 -21.44
C VAL A 24 -2.33 -5.71 -21.05
N HIS A 25 -3.11 -5.31 -20.05
CA HIS A 25 -4.34 -6.01 -19.68
C HIS A 25 -5.38 -5.96 -20.80
N ALA A 26 -5.56 -4.80 -21.44
CA ALA A 26 -6.47 -4.67 -22.59
C ALA A 26 -6.06 -5.64 -23.70
N LEU A 27 -4.77 -5.75 -24.01
CA LEU A 27 -4.27 -6.75 -24.97
C LEU A 27 -4.52 -8.17 -24.48
N ALA A 28 -4.17 -8.51 -23.24
CA ALA A 28 -4.39 -9.84 -22.67
C ALA A 28 -5.87 -10.26 -22.67
N SER A 29 -6.78 -9.31 -22.42
CA SER A 29 -8.23 -9.52 -22.44
C SER A 29 -8.80 -9.79 -23.84
N GLN A 30 -8.12 -9.34 -24.90
CA GLN A 30 -8.49 -9.72 -26.27
C GLN A 30 -8.23 -11.21 -26.52
N TRP A 31 -7.11 -11.72 -26.01
CA TRP A 31 -6.81 -13.16 -26.09
C TRP A 31 -7.71 -13.98 -25.17
N MET A 32 -7.88 -13.52 -23.93
CA MET A 32 -8.68 -14.16 -22.89
C MET A 32 -9.90 -13.28 -22.57
N GLY A 33 -11.00 -13.51 -23.29
CA GLY A 33 -12.21 -12.70 -23.22
C GLY A 33 -12.93 -12.55 -24.56
N VAL A 34 -12.17 -12.50 -25.66
CA VAL A 34 -12.72 -12.49 -27.04
C VAL A 34 -12.40 -13.79 -27.77
N ASN A 35 -11.12 -14.18 -27.84
CA ASN A 35 -10.75 -15.44 -28.52
C ASN A 35 -11.15 -16.67 -27.70
N ILE A 36 -10.83 -16.67 -26.41
CA ILE A 36 -11.32 -17.68 -25.45
C ILE A 36 -12.38 -17.03 -24.56
N ILE A 37 -13.58 -17.59 -24.57
CA ILE A 37 -14.73 -17.09 -23.82
C ILE A 37 -15.06 -18.04 -22.66
N PRO A 38 -15.63 -17.55 -21.55
CA PRO A 38 -16.14 -18.43 -20.52
C PRO A 38 -17.42 -19.12 -21.01
N LYS A 39 -17.60 -20.40 -20.70
CA LYS A 39 -18.81 -21.14 -21.09
C LYS A 39 -20.04 -20.69 -20.29
N GLU A 40 -19.86 -20.56 -18.98
CA GLU A 40 -20.89 -20.09 -18.05
C GLU A 40 -20.43 -18.79 -17.38
N PRO A 41 -21.36 -17.92 -16.91
CA PRO A 41 -20.98 -16.72 -16.17
C PRO A 41 -20.10 -17.02 -14.95
N THR A 42 -20.31 -18.16 -14.29
CA THR A 42 -19.48 -18.60 -13.15
C THR A 42 -18.02 -18.85 -13.53
N ASP A 43 -17.72 -19.18 -14.79
CA ASP A 43 -16.37 -19.40 -15.31
C ASP A 43 -15.59 -18.11 -15.61
N ASN A 44 -16.22 -16.93 -15.46
CA ASN A 44 -15.59 -15.63 -15.68
C ASN A 44 -14.31 -15.44 -14.85
N TRP A 45 -14.21 -16.08 -13.69
CA TRP A 45 -13.00 -15.99 -12.85
C TRP A 45 -11.75 -16.52 -13.56
N VAL A 46 -11.88 -17.56 -14.40
CA VAL A 46 -10.74 -18.16 -15.11
C VAL A 46 -10.27 -17.23 -16.21
N THR A 47 -11.18 -16.70 -17.02
CA THR A 47 -10.81 -15.82 -18.16
C THR A 47 -10.22 -14.50 -17.66
N ILE A 48 -10.86 -13.86 -16.69
CA ILE A 48 -10.37 -12.62 -16.07
C ILE A 48 -9.06 -12.88 -15.31
N GLY A 49 -9.00 -13.95 -14.52
CA GLY A 49 -7.81 -14.33 -13.75
C GLY A 49 -6.60 -14.57 -14.64
N VAL A 50 -6.77 -15.34 -15.73
CA VAL A 50 -5.67 -15.62 -16.67
C VAL A 50 -5.24 -14.35 -17.41
N ALA A 51 -6.16 -13.48 -17.82
CA ALA A 51 -5.81 -12.21 -18.48
C ALA A 51 -4.91 -11.35 -17.59
N TYR A 52 -5.26 -11.19 -16.32
CA TYR A 52 -4.44 -10.45 -15.36
C TYR A 52 -3.16 -11.20 -14.98
N TYR A 53 -3.16 -12.53 -14.90
CA TYR A 53 -1.94 -13.30 -14.65
C TYR A 53 -0.91 -13.15 -15.80
N ILE A 54 -1.36 -13.14 -17.06
CA ILE A 54 -0.51 -12.83 -18.23
C ILE A 54 0.03 -11.40 -18.11
N THR A 55 -0.84 -10.45 -17.74
CA THR A 55 -0.47 -9.05 -17.53
C THR A 55 0.63 -8.92 -16.49
N ASP A 56 0.45 -9.52 -15.31
CA ASP A 56 1.40 -9.39 -14.21
C ASP A 56 2.71 -10.12 -14.53
N THR A 57 2.67 -11.22 -15.29
CA THR A 57 3.87 -11.91 -15.79
C THR A 57 4.65 -11.05 -16.78
N PHE A 58 3.96 -10.30 -17.65
CA PHE A 58 4.59 -9.35 -18.55
C PHE A 58 5.19 -8.16 -17.77
N MET A 59 4.44 -7.59 -16.83
CA MET A 59 4.92 -6.50 -15.97
C MET A 59 6.12 -6.93 -15.11
N LYS A 60 6.18 -8.18 -14.66
CA LYS A 60 7.36 -8.75 -13.98
C LYS A 60 8.62 -8.69 -14.84
N LYS A 61 8.51 -8.94 -16.15
CA LYS A 61 9.64 -8.85 -17.09
C LYS A 61 10.05 -7.41 -17.37
N LEU A 62 9.07 -6.51 -17.46
CA LEU A 62 9.31 -5.10 -17.79
C LEU A 62 9.85 -4.28 -16.59
N CYS A 63 9.23 -4.43 -15.42
CA CYS A 63 9.53 -3.63 -14.22
C CYS A 63 10.42 -4.34 -13.20
N GLY A 64 10.72 -5.63 -13.41
CA GLY A 64 11.58 -6.42 -12.54
C GLY A 64 10.82 -7.21 -11.47
N ASN A 65 11.53 -8.19 -10.89
CA ASN A 65 10.95 -9.14 -9.94
C ASN A 65 10.59 -8.52 -8.58
N ASN A 66 11.36 -7.53 -8.11
CA ASN A 66 11.15 -6.89 -6.81
C ASN A 66 9.85 -6.06 -6.79
N GLU A 67 9.59 -5.29 -7.85
CA GLU A 67 8.33 -4.55 -8.02
C GLU A 67 7.12 -5.50 -8.09
N PHE A 68 7.26 -6.60 -8.85
CA PHE A 68 6.22 -7.63 -8.93
C PHE A 68 5.91 -8.26 -7.56
N ARG A 69 6.94 -8.65 -6.81
CA ARG A 69 6.80 -9.23 -5.46
C ARG A 69 6.20 -8.23 -4.46
N PHE A 70 6.63 -6.97 -4.52
CA PHE A 70 6.09 -5.89 -3.71
C PHE A 70 4.57 -5.71 -3.93
N ARG A 71 4.13 -5.62 -5.18
CA ARG A 71 2.70 -5.48 -5.51
C ARG A 71 1.88 -6.72 -5.19
N LEU A 72 2.47 -7.91 -5.38
CA LEU A 72 1.82 -9.16 -5.02
C LEU A 72 1.50 -9.20 -3.52
N LYS A 73 2.44 -8.76 -2.67
CA LYS A 73 2.22 -8.62 -1.22
C LYS A 73 1.11 -7.61 -0.90
N GLN A 74 1.18 -6.40 -1.47
CA GLN A 74 0.13 -5.39 -1.28
C GLN A 74 -1.27 -5.88 -1.70
N THR A 75 -1.34 -6.63 -2.80
CA THR A 75 -2.60 -7.18 -3.31
C THR A 75 -3.11 -8.29 -2.41
N SER A 76 -2.24 -9.18 -1.92
CA SER A 76 -2.60 -10.23 -0.96
C SER A 76 -3.16 -9.66 0.34
N ASP A 77 -2.51 -8.63 0.89
CA ASP A 77 -2.97 -7.95 2.10
C ASP A 77 -4.35 -7.30 1.88
N LYS A 78 -4.52 -6.60 0.75
CA LYS A 78 -5.81 -6.00 0.36
C LYS A 78 -6.91 -7.06 0.18
N ILE A 79 -6.60 -8.22 -0.39
CA ILE A 79 -7.58 -9.31 -0.51
C ILE A 79 -8.00 -9.82 0.86
N CYS A 80 -7.05 -10.01 1.78
CA CYS A 80 -7.37 -10.48 3.13
C CYS A 80 -8.25 -9.50 3.92
N ASP A 81 -8.23 -8.21 3.57
CA ASP A 81 -9.12 -7.19 4.12
C ASP A 81 -10.50 -7.17 3.43
N LEU A 82 -10.54 -7.39 2.12
CA LEU A 82 -11.77 -7.33 1.33
C LEU A 82 -12.60 -8.63 1.36
N ASP A 83 -11.95 -9.78 1.52
CA ASP A 83 -12.54 -11.13 1.47
C ASP A 83 -13.16 -11.52 2.82
N ILE A 84 -14.04 -10.65 3.33
CA ILE A 84 -14.81 -10.84 4.55
C ILE A 84 -16.29 -10.80 4.16
N ALA A 85 -17.04 -11.84 4.55
CA ALA A 85 -18.46 -12.00 4.23
C ALA A 85 -18.80 -11.86 2.73
N ARG A 86 -17.89 -12.27 1.84
CA ARG A 86 -18.10 -12.30 0.39
C ARG A 86 -18.45 -13.70 -0.11
N PRO A 87 -19.13 -13.83 -1.26
CA PRO A 87 -19.26 -15.11 -1.94
C PRO A 87 -17.92 -15.63 -2.48
N SER A 88 -17.89 -16.89 -2.91
CA SER A 88 -16.70 -17.47 -3.56
C SER A 88 -16.45 -16.85 -4.94
N ILE A 89 -15.20 -16.91 -5.43
CA ILE A 89 -14.87 -16.31 -6.74
C ILE A 89 -15.63 -16.96 -7.90
N TRP A 90 -15.98 -18.24 -7.77
CA TRP A 90 -16.84 -18.92 -8.72
C TRP A 90 -18.26 -18.36 -8.75
N HIS A 91 -18.86 -18.07 -7.59
CA HIS A 91 -20.18 -17.45 -7.52
C HIS A 91 -20.15 -15.99 -7.98
N ILE A 92 -19.12 -15.23 -7.59
CA ILE A 92 -18.90 -13.84 -8.01
C ILE A 92 -18.81 -13.72 -9.54
N GLY A 93 -18.30 -14.74 -10.23
CA GLY A 93 -18.27 -14.78 -11.70
C GLY A 93 -19.64 -14.51 -12.34
N ALA A 94 -20.73 -14.98 -11.72
CA ALA A 94 -22.10 -14.73 -12.19
C ALA A 94 -22.64 -13.34 -11.82
N LEU A 95 -22.05 -12.69 -10.81
CA LEU A 95 -22.54 -11.48 -10.16
C LEU A 95 -21.87 -10.18 -10.67
N LEU A 96 -20.99 -10.28 -11.68
CA LEU A 96 -20.21 -9.14 -12.20
C LEU A 96 -21.03 -7.93 -12.67
N LYS A 97 -22.33 -8.11 -12.95
CA LYS A 97 -23.22 -7.03 -13.40
C LYS A 97 -23.83 -6.20 -12.24
N LEU A 98 -23.74 -6.68 -11.00
CA LEU A 98 -24.40 -6.03 -9.86
C LEU A 98 -23.67 -4.76 -9.41
N ASP A 99 -22.36 -4.88 -9.23
CA ASP A 99 -21.54 -3.79 -8.73
C ASP A 99 -20.12 -3.83 -9.30
N SER A 100 -19.51 -2.67 -9.51
CA SER A 100 -18.14 -2.59 -10.00
C SER A 100 -17.14 -3.18 -9.01
N SER A 101 -17.44 -3.16 -7.70
CA SER A 101 -16.56 -3.72 -6.68
C SER A 101 -16.37 -5.23 -6.81
N GLU A 102 -17.32 -5.97 -7.39
CA GLU A 102 -17.19 -7.41 -7.61
C GLU A 102 -16.17 -7.74 -8.69
N TYR A 103 -16.16 -6.97 -9.78
CA TYR A 103 -15.12 -7.09 -10.81
C TYR A 103 -13.74 -6.71 -10.25
N GLU A 104 -13.68 -5.62 -9.46
CA GLU A 104 -12.43 -5.22 -8.81
C GLU A 104 -11.90 -6.31 -7.89
N PHE A 105 -12.75 -6.91 -7.04
CA PHE A 105 -12.36 -8.01 -6.17
C PHE A 105 -11.86 -9.22 -6.96
N LEU A 106 -12.58 -9.61 -8.03
CA LEU A 106 -12.19 -10.72 -8.89
C LEU A 106 -10.84 -10.47 -9.58
N SER A 107 -10.60 -9.24 -10.03
CA SER A 107 -9.34 -8.81 -10.65
C SER A 107 -8.14 -8.87 -9.71
N LEU A 108 -8.37 -8.82 -8.40
CA LEU A 108 -7.33 -8.96 -7.38
C LEU A 108 -7.13 -10.45 -7.01
N LYS A 109 -8.20 -11.17 -6.65
CA LYS A 109 -8.10 -12.53 -6.09
C LYS A 109 -7.76 -13.59 -7.15
N ALA A 110 -8.38 -13.57 -8.32
CA ALA A 110 -8.19 -14.63 -9.32
C ALA A 110 -6.72 -14.76 -9.80
N PRO A 111 -5.98 -13.67 -10.09
CA PRO A 111 -4.58 -13.76 -10.48
C PRO A 111 -3.67 -14.31 -9.37
N LEU A 112 -3.94 -13.96 -8.11
CA LEU A 112 -3.19 -14.50 -6.97
C LEU A 112 -3.45 -15.99 -6.76
N VAL A 113 -4.69 -16.46 -6.96
CA VAL A 113 -5.00 -17.90 -6.93
C VAL A 113 -4.21 -18.64 -8.01
N LEU A 114 -4.14 -18.08 -9.23
CA LEU A 114 -3.31 -18.66 -10.30
C LEU A 114 -1.81 -18.62 -10.00
N TYR A 115 -1.34 -17.56 -9.35
CA TYR A 115 0.05 -17.45 -8.89
C TYR A 115 0.40 -18.53 -7.85
N ILE A 116 -0.45 -18.74 -6.84
CA ILE A 116 -0.23 -19.80 -5.84
C ILE A 116 -0.30 -21.17 -6.49
N LEU A 117 -1.25 -21.37 -7.41
CA LEU A 117 -1.35 -22.60 -8.18
C LEU A 117 -0.04 -22.87 -8.93
N GLU A 118 0.55 -21.85 -9.56
CA GLU A 118 1.85 -21.98 -10.21
C GLU A 118 2.95 -22.39 -9.23
N ARG A 119 3.01 -21.81 -8.03
CA ARG A 119 4.01 -22.17 -7.02
C ARG A 119 3.89 -23.63 -6.60
N ARG A 120 2.68 -24.07 -6.22
CA ARG A 120 2.41 -25.45 -5.80
C ARG A 120 2.72 -26.45 -6.92
N LEU A 121 2.30 -26.15 -8.16
CA LEU A 121 2.58 -26.99 -9.31
C LEU A 121 4.07 -27.02 -9.68
N SER A 122 4.77 -25.90 -9.56
CA SER A 122 6.20 -25.83 -9.86
C SER A 122 7.03 -26.62 -8.85
N LYS A 123 6.62 -26.65 -7.58
CA LYS A 123 7.25 -27.52 -6.57
C LYS A 123 6.98 -29.00 -6.84
N ALA A 124 5.76 -29.36 -7.23
CA ALA A 124 5.41 -30.76 -7.52
C ALA A 124 6.05 -31.30 -8.81
N SER A 125 6.03 -30.51 -9.89
CA SER A 125 6.53 -30.93 -11.22
C SER A 125 7.99 -30.54 -11.48
N GLY A 126 8.60 -29.66 -10.68
CA GLY A 126 9.95 -29.12 -10.88
C GLY A 126 10.10 -28.16 -12.06
N LYS A 127 9.01 -27.83 -12.79
CA LYS A 127 9.00 -26.96 -13.98
C LYS A 127 7.87 -25.96 -13.92
N ALA A 128 8.03 -24.79 -14.56
CA ALA A 128 6.97 -23.82 -14.72
C ALA A 128 5.79 -24.45 -15.49
N THR A 129 4.65 -24.61 -14.83
CA THR A 129 3.56 -25.45 -15.32
C THR A 129 2.37 -24.63 -15.83
N VAL A 130 2.03 -23.52 -15.18
CA VAL A 130 0.90 -22.66 -15.61
C VAL A 130 1.14 -22.06 -16.99
N SER A 131 2.34 -21.55 -17.27
CA SER A 131 2.66 -21.06 -18.63
C SER A 131 2.46 -22.13 -19.71
N ARG A 132 2.84 -23.39 -19.46
CA ARG A 132 2.61 -24.51 -20.38
C ARG A 132 1.13 -24.85 -20.54
N ILE A 133 0.37 -24.80 -19.45
CA ILE A 133 -1.09 -24.99 -19.46
C ILE A 133 -1.73 -23.92 -20.34
N LEU A 134 -1.36 -22.65 -20.17
CA LEU A 134 -1.87 -21.55 -21.01
C LEU A 134 -1.54 -21.75 -22.48
N SER A 135 -0.28 -22.09 -22.81
CA SER A 135 0.10 -22.42 -24.19
C SER A 135 -0.74 -23.58 -24.75
N ARG A 136 -1.04 -24.59 -23.94
CA ARG A 136 -1.88 -25.72 -24.37
C ARG A 136 -3.35 -25.30 -24.57
N ILE A 137 -3.89 -24.42 -23.74
CA ILE A 137 -5.24 -23.87 -23.92
C ILE A 137 -5.33 -23.11 -25.25
N PHE A 138 -4.36 -22.23 -25.54
CA PHE A 138 -4.31 -21.51 -26.81
C PHE A 138 -4.16 -22.45 -28.01
N LEU A 139 -3.35 -23.51 -27.88
CA LEU A 139 -3.19 -24.52 -28.93
C LEU A 139 -4.50 -25.27 -29.18
N ASN A 140 -5.14 -25.79 -28.13
CA ASN A 140 -6.41 -26.51 -28.23
C ASN A 140 -7.51 -25.62 -28.84
N CYS A 141 -7.53 -24.32 -28.50
CA CYS A 141 -8.44 -23.35 -29.11
C CYS A 141 -8.19 -23.21 -30.62
N ARG A 142 -6.92 -23.11 -31.05
CA ARG A 142 -6.56 -23.03 -32.48
C ARG A 142 -6.86 -24.33 -33.25
N MET A 143 -6.75 -25.48 -32.59
CA MET A 143 -7.02 -26.79 -33.19
C MET A 143 -8.53 -27.12 -33.25
N GLY A 144 -9.38 -26.34 -32.57
CA GLY A 144 -10.82 -26.60 -32.50
C GLY A 144 -11.23 -27.65 -31.45
N ASP A 145 -10.29 -28.09 -30.59
CA ASP A 145 -10.56 -29.08 -29.53
C ASP A 145 -11.46 -28.51 -28.41
N ILE A 146 -11.55 -27.18 -28.30
CA ILE A 146 -12.44 -26.49 -27.35
C ILE A 146 -13.68 -26.02 -28.13
N PRO A 147 -14.87 -26.61 -27.91
CA PRO A 147 -16.07 -26.23 -28.64
C PRO A 147 -16.41 -24.76 -28.36
N ASN A 148 -16.63 -23.98 -29.42
CA ASN A 148 -16.93 -22.54 -29.37
C ASN A 148 -15.87 -21.70 -28.63
N SER A 149 -14.64 -22.20 -28.50
CA SER A 149 -13.60 -21.58 -27.66
C SER A 149 -14.06 -21.31 -26.22
N ALA A 150 -15.03 -22.09 -25.73
CA ALA A 150 -15.66 -21.91 -24.44
C ALA A 150 -14.91 -22.69 -23.35
N LEU A 151 -14.25 -21.98 -22.44
CA LEU A 151 -13.49 -22.54 -21.33
C LEU A 151 -14.40 -22.76 -20.12
N THR A 152 -14.26 -23.93 -19.49
CA THR A 152 -14.91 -24.25 -18.20
C THR A 152 -13.89 -24.40 -17.10
N THR A 153 -14.29 -24.10 -15.86
CA THR A 153 -13.47 -24.30 -14.67
C THR A 153 -13.01 -25.76 -14.53
N ILE A 154 -13.92 -26.72 -14.80
CA ILE A 154 -13.63 -28.16 -14.69
C ILE A 154 -12.59 -28.59 -15.73
N PHE A 155 -12.70 -28.10 -16.98
CA PHE A 155 -11.71 -28.39 -18.02
C PHE A 155 -10.34 -27.82 -17.64
N PHE A 156 -10.32 -26.60 -17.10
CA PHE A 156 -9.09 -25.97 -16.61
C PHE A 156 -8.45 -26.78 -15.48
N GLN A 157 -9.22 -27.19 -14.46
CA GLN A 157 -8.75 -28.05 -13.37
C GLN A 157 -8.13 -29.35 -13.90
N LYS A 158 -8.84 -30.09 -14.75
CA LYS A 158 -8.34 -31.36 -15.32
C LYS A 158 -7.05 -31.18 -16.10
N LEU A 159 -6.89 -30.05 -16.79
CA LEU A 159 -5.66 -29.72 -17.50
C LEU A 159 -4.52 -29.42 -16.53
N CYS A 160 -4.79 -28.69 -15.44
CA CYS A 160 -3.82 -28.45 -14.38
C CYS A 160 -3.36 -29.75 -13.71
N GLU A 161 -4.27 -30.66 -13.40
CA GLU A 161 -3.96 -31.96 -12.79
C GLU A 161 -3.12 -32.85 -13.72
N ARG A 162 -3.43 -32.85 -15.02
CA ARG A 162 -2.67 -33.60 -16.03
C ARG A 162 -1.22 -33.14 -16.13
N PHE A 163 -0.98 -31.84 -16.13
CA PHE A 163 0.37 -31.27 -16.26
C PHE A 163 1.12 -31.21 -14.93
N GLY A 164 0.40 -31.14 -13.82
CA GLY A 164 0.93 -31.10 -12.46
C GLY A 164 1.22 -32.46 -11.85
N HIS A 165 0.60 -33.53 -12.36
CA HIS A 165 0.63 -34.87 -11.78
C HIS A 165 0.15 -34.93 -10.31
N VAL A 166 -0.69 -33.98 -9.90
CA VAL A 166 -1.23 -33.84 -8.53
C VAL A 166 -2.73 -33.58 -8.61
N LYS A 167 -3.50 -34.18 -7.68
CA LYS A 167 -4.94 -33.90 -7.54
C LYS A 167 -5.15 -32.52 -6.93
N LEU A 168 -6.01 -31.70 -7.53
CA LEU A 168 -6.22 -30.31 -7.14
C LEU A 168 -7.61 -30.05 -6.55
N ASP A 169 -8.42 -31.08 -6.35
CA ASP A 169 -9.79 -30.95 -5.81
C ASP A 169 -9.84 -30.11 -4.52
N ALA A 170 -8.97 -30.41 -3.55
CA ALA A 170 -8.90 -29.66 -2.29
C ALA A 170 -8.47 -28.19 -2.51
N PHE A 171 -7.59 -27.93 -3.48
CA PHE A 171 -7.14 -26.58 -3.80
C PHE A 171 -8.27 -25.74 -4.41
N PHE A 172 -8.99 -26.28 -5.40
CA PHE A 172 -10.13 -25.58 -6.01
C PHE A 172 -11.26 -25.41 -5.00
N GLN A 173 -11.52 -26.41 -4.15
CA GLN A 173 -12.51 -26.29 -3.08
C GLN A 173 -12.17 -25.17 -2.10
N GLN A 174 -10.89 -24.96 -1.78
CA GLN A 174 -10.45 -23.92 -0.85
C GLN A 174 -10.46 -22.52 -1.47
N TRP A 175 -9.86 -22.35 -2.65
CA TRP A 175 -9.58 -21.03 -3.21
C TRP A 175 -10.60 -20.54 -4.24
N VAL A 176 -11.29 -21.47 -4.92
CA VAL A 176 -12.21 -21.16 -6.03
C VAL A 176 -13.67 -21.26 -5.58
N TYR A 177 -14.04 -22.39 -4.99
CA TYR A 177 -15.41 -22.65 -4.51
C TYR A 177 -15.62 -22.19 -3.07
N GLY A 178 -14.55 -22.08 -2.29
CA GLY A 178 -14.55 -21.57 -0.91
C GLY A 178 -14.53 -20.05 -0.84
N ALA A 179 -14.99 -19.53 0.29
CA ALA A 179 -14.94 -18.11 0.62
C ALA A 179 -14.05 -17.86 1.84
N GLY A 180 -13.46 -16.66 1.90
CA GLY A 180 -12.57 -16.24 2.98
C GLY A 180 -11.08 -16.56 2.74
N CYS A 181 -10.26 -15.97 3.61
CA CYS A 181 -8.80 -16.12 3.62
C CYS A 181 -8.32 -16.67 4.97
N PRO A 182 -7.34 -17.58 5.01
CA PRO A 182 -6.79 -18.11 6.25
C PRO A 182 -6.09 -17.04 7.08
N ARG A 183 -6.21 -17.16 8.42
CA ARG A 183 -5.49 -16.35 9.40
C ARG A 183 -4.69 -17.26 10.32
N PHE A 184 -3.37 -17.17 10.26
CA PHE A 184 -2.44 -18.00 11.01
C PHE A 184 -1.83 -17.22 12.18
N VAL A 185 -1.88 -17.80 13.38
CA VAL A 185 -1.14 -17.33 14.55
C VAL A 185 -0.11 -18.39 14.89
N ALA A 186 1.17 -18.04 14.84
CA ALA A 186 2.27 -18.92 15.13
C ALA A 186 3.01 -18.50 16.40
N THR A 187 3.31 -19.49 17.22
CA THR A 187 4.16 -19.33 18.41
C THR A 187 5.34 -20.27 18.29
N GLN A 188 6.52 -19.79 18.67
CA GLN A 188 7.76 -20.55 18.64
C GLN A 188 8.35 -20.66 20.04
N ARG A 189 9.01 -21.77 20.34
CA ARG A 189 9.78 -21.98 21.56
C ARG A 189 11.01 -22.81 21.26
N PHE A 190 12.20 -22.34 21.64
CA PHE A 190 13.41 -23.14 21.52
C PHE A 190 13.61 -24.07 22.73
N ASN A 191 13.67 -25.38 22.49
CA ASN A 191 13.95 -26.37 23.52
C ASN A 191 15.44 -26.73 23.53
N LYS A 192 16.20 -26.09 24.44
CA LYS A 192 17.65 -26.29 24.58
C LYS A 192 18.06 -27.74 24.88
N LYS A 193 17.19 -28.54 25.53
CA LYS A 193 17.52 -29.94 25.88
C LYS A 193 17.42 -30.86 24.67
N LYS A 194 16.42 -30.62 23.81
CA LYS A 194 16.18 -31.41 22.60
C LYS A 194 16.90 -30.87 21.37
N LEU A 195 17.40 -29.62 21.43
CA LEU A 195 17.93 -28.88 20.29
C LEU A 195 16.90 -28.84 19.14
N VAL A 196 15.67 -28.48 19.48
CA VAL A 196 14.60 -28.29 18.48
C VAL A 196 13.88 -26.96 18.71
N VAL A 197 13.45 -26.34 17.62
CA VAL A 197 12.49 -25.22 17.66
C VAL A 197 11.09 -25.83 17.63
N GLU A 198 10.42 -25.83 18.78
CA GLU A 198 9.02 -26.25 18.88
C GLU A 198 8.15 -25.13 18.32
N MET A 199 7.44 -25.40 17.22
CA MET A 199 6.53 -24.45 16.59
C MET A 199 5.09 -24.94 16.68
N MET A 200 4.19 -23.99 16.90
CA MET A 200 2.75 -24.23 16.92
C MET A 200 2.09 -23.18 16.03
N ILE A 201 1.36 -23.64 15.02
CA ILE A 201 0.57 -22.80 14.10
C ILE A 201 -0.91 -23.08 14.36
N ARG A 202 -1.68 -22.03 14.64
CA ARG A 202 -3.13 -22.07 14.87
C ARG A 202 -3.87 -21.24 13.82
N GLN A 203 -4.94 -21.81 13.26
CA GLN A 203 -5.87 -21.15 12.35
C GLN A 203 -6.99 -20.47 13.18
N VAL A 204 -7.20 -19.16 13.00
CA VAL A 204 -8.12 -18.35 13.83
C VAL A 204 -9.24 -17.66 13.04
N GLN A 205 -9.42 -17.97 11.76
CA GLN A 205 -10.39 -17.28 10.90
C GLN A 205 -11.85 -17.40 11.37
N SER A 206 -12.21 -18.48 12.08
CA SER A 206 -13.56 -18.67 12.61
C SER A 206 -13.81 -17.94 13.93
N GLU A 207 -12.76 -17.58 14.67
CA GLU A 207 -12.88 -16.87 15.96
C GLU A 207 -13.23 -15.38 15.75
N GLN A 208 -12.92 -14.82 14.58
CA GLN A 208 -13.24 -13.44 14.22
C GLN A 208 -14.55 -13.36 13.44
N LEU A 209 -15.67 -13.59 14.12
CA LEU A 209 -16.96 -13.07 13.68
C LEU A 209 -16.99 -11.56 13.96
N SER A 210 -16.20 -10.76 13.23
CA SER A 210 -16.37 -9.31 13.32
C SER A 210 -17.66 -8.97 12.59
N ALA A 211 -18.71 -8.64 13.35
CA ALA A 211 -19.74 -7.74 12.86
C ALA A 211 -19.00 -6.53 12.30
N ARG A 212 -18.94 -6.42 10.97
CA ARG A 212 -18.28 -5.30 10.33
C ARG A 212 -19.19 -4.10 10.53
N ASP A 213 -18.64 -3.01 11.04
CA ASP A 213 -19.37 -1.74 11.03
C ASP A 213 -19.65 -1.34 9.57
N LEU A 214 -20.82 -0.75 9.32
CA LEU A 214 -21.21 -0.30 7.98
C LEU A 214 -20.23 0.78 7.50
N GLU A 215 -19.27 0.39 6.65
CA GLU A 215 -18.31 1.30 6.05
C GLU A 215 -18.89 1.97 4.81
N LYS A 216 -18.64 3.28 4.66
CA LYS A 216 -19.03 4.08 3.48
C LYS A 216 -18.63 3.45 2.13
N SER A 217 -17.49 2.75 2.07
CA SER A 217 -16.99 2.10 0.86
C SER A 217 -17.80 0.87 0.43
N THR A 218 -18.46 0.19 1.36
CA THR A 218 -19.09 -1.12 1.12
C THR A 218 -20.58 -1.15 1.36
N PHE A 219 -21.12 -0.11 1.98
CA PHE A 219 -22.56 0.07 2.22
C PHE A 219 -23.44 -0.26 0.99
N MET A 220 -23.13 0.32 -0.17
CA MET A 220 -23.97 0.12 -1.36
C MET A 220 -23.85 -1.27 -1.97
N ARG A 221 -22.72 -1.95 -1.77
CA ARG A 221 -22.58 -3.36 -2.14
C ARG A 221 -23.49 -4.20 -1.24
N ASP A 222 -23.38 -4.01 0.07
CA ASP A 222 -24.13 -4.80 1.06
C ASP A 222 -25.65 -4.65 0.83
N VAL A 223 -26.13 -3.43 0.53
CA VAL A 223 -27.54 -3.19 0.16
C VAL A 223 -27.95 -3.92 -1.12
N LYS A 224 -27.11 -3.90 -2.16
CA LYS A 224 -27.41 -4.59 -3.43
C LYS A 224 -27.41 -6.10 -3.27
N GLU A 225 -26.47 -6.64 -2.49
CA GLU A 225 -26.39 -8.07 -2.17
C GLU A 225 -27.61 -8.51 -1.36
N GLU A 226 -28.04 -7.71 -0.38
CA GLU A 226 -29.26 -7.96 0.41
C GLU A 226 -30.52 -7.93 -0.46
N LEU A 227 -30.67 -6.92 -1.33
CA LEU A 227 -31.82 -6.82 -2.26
C LEU A 227 -31.93 -8.02 -3.21
N GLN A 228 -30.81 -8.64 -3.55
CA GLN A 228 -30.73 -9.80 -4.46
C GLN A 228 -30.62 -11.14 -3.72
N ASN A 229 -30.73 -11.14 -2.38
CA ASN A 229 -30.58 -12.32 -1.51
C ASN A 229 -29.26 -13.09 -1.74
N ILE A 230 -28.15 -12.38 -1.94
CA ILE A 230 -26.82 -12.96 -2.12
C ILE A 230 -26.17 -13.05 -0.75
N TYR A 231 -25.94 -14.28 -0.29
CA TYR A 231 -25.33 -14.53 1.00
C TYR A 231 -23.84 -14.89 0.87
N ALA A 232 -23.09 -14.58 1.92
CA ALA A 232 -21.69 -14.97 2.04
C ALA A 232 -21.53 -16.50 1.92
N GLY A 233 -20.44 -16.94 1.28
CA GLY A 233 -20.11 -18.36 1.19
C GLY A 233 -19.85 -18.97 2.57
N THR A 234 -20.06 -20.28 2.72
CA THR A 234 -19.74 -21.00 3.96
C THR A 234 -18.25 -20.84 4.30
N LEU A 235 -17.97 -20.26 5.47
CA LEU A 235 -16.61 -20.04 5.96
C LEU A 235 -15.90 -21.37 6.21
N GLN A 236 -14.72 -21.53 5.62
CA GLN A 236 -13.90 -22.73 5.82
C GLN A 236 -13.12 -22.63 7.13
N HIS A 237 -13.34 -23.61 8.01
CA HIS A 237 -12.69 -23.68 9.31
C HIS A 237 -11.21 -24.07 9.23
N VAL A 238 -10.80 -24.83 8.21
CA VAL A 238 -9.43 -25.33 8.06
C VAL A 238 -8.99 -25.24 6.61
N PHE A 239 -7.89 -24.53 6.36
CA PHE A 239 -7.18 -24.56 5.09
C PHE A 239 -5.98 -25.51 5.18
N THR A 240 -5.67 -26.19 4.08
CA THR A 240 -4.62 -27.22 4.03
C THR A 240 -3.61 -26.95 2.92
N GLY A 241 -2.35 -27.29 3.16
CA GLY A 241 -1.28 -27.16 2.17
C GLY A 241 0.11 -27.15 2.78
N SER A 242 1.12 -27.17 1.92
CA SER A 242 2.52 -26.99 2.32
C SER A 242 2.80 -25.52 2.69
N MET A 243 3.66 -25.31 3.66
CA MET A 243 4.18 -24.00 4.05
C MET A 243 5.69 -24.10 4.24
N THR A 244 6.43 -23.23 3.57
CA THR A 244 7.90 -23.13 3.73
C THR A 244 8.23 -22.18 4.86
N ILE A 245 8.89 -22.68 5.90
CA ILE A 245 9.42 -21.89 7.01
C ILE A 245 10.93 -21.74 6.81
N ARG A 246 11.42 -20.51 6.79
CA ARG A 246 12.84 -20.19 6.66
C ARG A 246 13.38 -19.76 8.01
N ILE A 247 14.45 -20.42 8.47
CA ILE A 247 15.11 -20.11 9.73
C ILE A 247 16.53 -19.65 9.43
N HIS A 248 16.90 -18.51 10.00
CA HIS A 248 18.26 -18.01 9.91
C HIS A 248 19.00 -18.30 11.22
N GLU A 249 19.89 -19.29 11.15
CA GLU A 249 20.74 -19.69 12.28
C GLU A 249 21.96 -18.78 12.41
N ALA A 250 22.66 -18.91 13.54
CA ALA A 250 23.85 -18.12 13.87
C ALA A 250 25.05 -18.33 12.94
N ASP A 251 25.02 -19.38 12.11
CA ASP A 251 26.06 -19.71 11.12
C ASP A 251 25.90 -18.92 9.80
N GLY A 252 24.85 -18.08 9.70
CA GLY A 252 24.67 -17.15 8.59
C GLY A 252 24.08 -17.74 7.32
N THR A 253 23.82 -19.05 7.26
CA THR A 253 23.08 -19.69 6.17
C THR A 253 21.62 -19.94 6.59
N PRO A 254 20.64 -19.30 5.94
CA PRO A 254 19.24 -19.64 6.16
C PRO A 254 18.93 -21.02 5.56
N TYR A 255 18.24 -21.86 6.30
CA TYR A 255 17.69 -23.12 5.78
C TYR A 255 16.17 -23.06 5.75
N GLU A 256 15.59 -23.91 4.91
CA GLU A 256 14.16 -23.98 4.66
C GLU A 256 13.61 -25.33 5.13
N HIS A 257 12.49 -25.28 5.83
CA HIS A 257 11.77 -26.45 6.29
C HIS A 257 10.33 -26.40 5.77
N ILE A 258 9.92 -27.45 5.07
CA ILE A 258 8.58 -27.55 4.49
C ILE A 258 7.69 -28.29 5.46
N VAL A 259 6.61 -27.64 5.89
CA VAL A 259 5.62 -28.18 6.82
C VAL A 259 4.29 -28.35 6.10
N GLU A 260 3.61 -29.48 6.32
CA GLU A 260 2.25 -29.69 5.82
C GLU A 260 1.21 -29.29 6.88
N ILE A 261 0.40 -28.28 6.57
CA ILE A 261 -0.73 -27.87 7.39
C ILE A 261 -1.94 -28.73 6.99
N LYS A 262 -2.40 -29.58 7.92
CA LYS A 262 -3.55 -30.47 7.73
C LYS A 262 -4.70 -30.18 8.70
N GLU A 263 -4.40 -29.60 9.86
CA GLU A 263 -5.35 -29.41 10.96
C GLU A 263 -5.47 -27.93 11.34
N ALA A 264 -6.48 -27.61 12.18
CA ALA A 264 -6.68 -26.25 12.72
C ALA A 264 -5.50 -25.79 13.60
N VAL A 265 -4.88 -26.74 14.31
CA VAL A 265 -3.69 -26.51 15.14
C VAL A 265 -2.64 -27.54 14.75
N THR A 266 -1.54 -27.09 14.17
CA THR A 266 -0.41 -27.95 13.82
C THR A 266 0.77 -27.65 14.73
N LYS A 267 1.30 -28.69 15.37
CA LYS A 267 2.51 -28.64 16.20
C LYS A 267 3.58 -29.50 15.54
N PHE A 268 4.78 -28.95 15.43
CA PHE A 268 5.91 -29.66 14.83
C PHE A 268 7.21 -29.12 15.41
N ASP A 269 8.21 -29.99 15.43
CA ASP A 269 9.54 -29.69 15.96
C ASP A 269 10.50 -29.56 14.78
N ILE A 270 11.14 -28.41 14.62
CA ILE A 270 12.18 -28.22 13.61
C ILE A 270 13.53 -28.55 14.26
N PRO A 271 14.30 -29.51 13.72
CA PRO A 271 15.62 -29.83 14.24
C PRO A 271 16.56 -28.63 14.07
N TYR A 272 17.27 -28.30 15.14
CA TYR A 272 18.29 -27.25 15.11
C TYR A 272 19.61 -27.86 14.63
N ASN A 273 20.10 -27.40 13.49
CA ASN A 273 21.20 -28.06 12.79
C ASN A 273 22.58 -27.54 13.22
N THR A 274 22.64 -26.35 13.83
CA THR A 274 23.91 -25.77 14.28
C THR A 274 24.36 -26.30 15.63
N LYS A 275 25.63 -26.73 15.70
CA LYS A 275 26.27 -27.21 16.95
C LYS A 275 26.86 -26.08 17.80
N TYR A 276 27.01 -24.87 17.25
CA TYR A 276 27.71 -23.75 17.88
C TYR A 276 26.78 -22.62 18.32
N LYS A 277 27.06 -22.08 19.52
CA LYS A 277 26.49 -20.84 20.06
C LYS A 277 27.11 -19.67 19.28
N ARG A 278 26.31 -18.64 18.91
CA ARG A 278 26.73 -17.41 18.18
C ARG A 278 28.19 -17.03 18.45
N LEU A 279 29.09 -17.28 17.50
CA LEU A 279 30.51 -16.94 17.63
C LEU A 279 31.04 -16.22 16.39
N LYS A 280 30.40 -15.15 15.92
CA LYS A 280 30.97 -14.33 14.83
C LYS A 280 30.60 -12.84 14.78
N ARG A 281 29.73 -12.31 15.66
CA ARG A 281 29.51 -10.84 15.73
C ARG A 281 30.65 -10.09 16.43
N ASN A 282 31.34 -10.76 17.37
CA ASN A 282 32.58 -10.27 17.96
C ASN A 282 33.76 -10.23 16.98
N LYS A 283 33.71 -10.91 15.82
CA LYS A 283 34.80 -10.86 14.84
C LYS A 283 34.87 -9.49 14.14
N ARG A 284 33.72 -8.87 13.84
CA ARG A 284 33.64 -7.52 13.24
C ARG A 284 34.03 -6.41 14.22
N GLN A 285 33.74 -6.57 15.51
CA GLN A 285 34.23 -5.67 16.58
C GLN A 285 35.74 -5.85 16.79
N ARG A 286 36.25 -7.09 16.67
CA ARG A 286 37.68 -7.43 16.75
C ARG A 286 38.46 -6.97 15.51
N GLU A 287 37.85 -6.97 14.33
CA GLU A 287 38.38 -6.37 13.09
C GLU A 287 38.36 -4.84 13.15
N ARG A 288 37.33 -4.20 13.75
CA ARG A 288 37.35 -2.76 14.05
C ARG A 288 38.47 -2.39 15.01
N ALA A 289 38.66 -3.18 16.07
CA ALA A 289 39.75 -2.99 17.02
C ALA A 289 41.13 -3.30 16.41
N ALA A 290 41.23 -4.24 15.46
CA ALA A 290 42.46 -4.54 14.74
C ALA A 290 42.79 -3.46 13.68
N ALA A 291 41.78 -2.94 12.98
CA ALA A 291 41.91 -1.84 12.03
C ALA A 291 42.28 -0.52 12.71
N SER A 292 41.82 -0.28 13.95
CA SER A 292 42.28 0.86 14.77
C SER A 292 43.68 0.67 15.35
N SER A 293 44.23 -0.55 15.32
CA SER A 293 45.52 -0.90 15.93
C SER A 293 46.65 -1.11 14.91
N GLY A 294 46.39 -0.94 13.60
CA GLY A 294 47.43 -0.94 12.57
C GLY A 294 48.21 -2.24 12.42
N VAL A 295 47.59 -3.40 12.67
CA VAL A 295 48.22 -4.71 12.49
C VAL A 295 47.86 -5.30 11.13
N ASP A 296 48.88 -5.79 10.42
CA ASP A 296 48.87 -6.30 9.05
C ASP A 296 47.77 -7.35 8.77
N PRO A 297 46.95 -7.20 7.72
CA PRO A 297 45.77 -8.05 7.45
C PRO A 297 46.10 -9.30 6.62
N ASN A 298 47.28 -9.91 6.77
CA ASN A 298 47.74 -10.97 5.86
C ASN A 298 48.13 -12.29 6.53
N SER A 299 47.46 -12.68 7.61
CA SER A 299 47.50 -14.07 8.09
C SER A 299 46.08 -14.53 8.42
N GLU A 300 45.61 -15.51 7.63
CA GLU A 300 44.37 -16.30 7.79
C GLU A 300 43.05 -15.72 7.25
N ALA A 301 43.06 -15.05 6.09
CA ALA A 301 41.86 -14.65 5.37
C ALA A 301 41.48 -15.61 4.21
N GLN A 302 41.37 -16.91 4.50
CA GLN A 302 40.68 -17.86 3.60
C GLN A 302 39.38 -18.33 4.27
N ASP A 303 38.25 -18.09 3.60
CA ASP A 303 36.85 -18.40 3.96
C ASP A 303 36.10 -17.48 4.94
N ASP A 304 36.30 -16.16 4.84
CA ASP A 304 35.34 -15.20 5.38
C ASP A 304 34.16 -14.98 4.41
N VAL A 305 33.10 -15.76 4.61
CA VAL A 305 31.78 -15.49 4.03
C VAL A 305 31.32 -14.11 4.54
N LEU A 306 31.46 -13.08 3.71
CA LEU A 306 30.85 -11.76 3.91
C LEU A 306 29.35 -11.95 4.18
N LEU A 307 28.95 -11.83 5.44
CA LEU A 307 27.54 -11.88 5.84
C LEU A 307 26.86 -10.65 5.23
N TYR A 308 26.09 -10.86 4.16
CA TYR A 308 25.35 -9.82 3.48
C TYR A 308 24.40 -9.13 4.48
N CYS A 309 24.71 -7.89 4.83
CA CYS A 309 23.93 -7.06 5.75
C CYS A 309 23.62 -5.72 5.07
N LEU A 310 22.34 -5.45 4.87
CA LEU A 310 21.83 -4.16 4.44
C LEU A 310 21.77 -3.17 5.62
N GLY A 311 21.74 -1.88 5.32
CA GLY A 311 21.67 -0.81 6.33
C GLY A 311 22.98 -0.57 7.08
N ASP A 312 24.12 -0.98 6.52
CA ASP A 312 25.46 -0.75 7.06
C ASP A 312 26.05 0.59 6.56
N VAL A 313 25.22 1.63 6.51
CA VAL A 313 25.59 3.00 6.15
C VAL A 313 25.58 3.86 7.43
N LEU A 314 26.28 5.00 7.43
CA LEU A 314 26.41 5.88 8.61
C LEU A 314 27.07 5.17 9.79
N GLN A 315 28.30 4.70 9.57
CA GLN A 315 29.08 3.91 10.53
C GLN A 315 30.23 4.69 11.16
N SER A 316 30.64 5.83 10.57
CA SER A 316 31.75 6.62 11.08
C SER A 316 31.36 7.30 12.39
N GLU A 317 32.29 7.46 13.33
CA GLU A 317 32.00 8.10 14.63
C GLU A 317 31.46 9.52 14.46
N GLU A 318 31.99 10.26 13.48
CA GLU A 318 31.51 11.60 13.10
C GLU A 318 30.07 11.57 12.57
N GLU A 319 29.71 10.55 11.78
CA GLU A 319 28.35 10.41 11.22
C GLU A 319 27.37 10.00 12.31
N ILE A 320 27.76 9.11 13.23
CA ILE A 320 26.94 8.70 14.36
C ILE A 320 26.58 9.91 15.23
N LEU A 321 27.56 10.78 15.50
CA LEU A 321 27.35 12.03 16.22
C LEU A 321 26.49 13.02 15.43
N LYS A 322 26.80 13.23 14.14
CA LYS A 322 26.04 14.14 13.25
C LYS A 322 24.57 13.76 13.14
N TRP A 323 24.29 12.45 13.04
CA TRP A 323 22.95 11.91 12.87
C TRP A 323 22.27 11.54 14.19
N ARG A 324 22.91 11.77 15.35
CA ARG A 324 22.39 11.39 16.69
C ARG A 324 21.94 9.92 16.74
N LEU A 325 22.74 9.03 16.16
CA LEU A 325 22.39 7.61 16.08
C LEU A 325 22.60 6.95 17.45
N VAL A 326 21.65 6.11 17.84
CA VAL A 326 21.69 5.36 19.10
C VAL A 326 22.00 3.90 18.79
N GLU A 327 22.93 3.32 19.56
CA GLU A 327 23.31 1.92 19.45
C GLU A 327 22.63 1.05 20.51
N TRP A 328 22.79 -0.27 20.39
CA TRP A 328 22.20 -1.23 21.33
C TRP A 328 22.81 -1.08 22.72
N THR A 329 22.01 -1.30 23.76
CA THR A 329 22.54 -1.39 25.12
C THR A 329 23.28 -2.71 25.32
N LYS A 330 24.23 -2.76 26.25
CA LYS A 330 24.95 -4.01 26.59
C LYS A 330 24.00 -5.14 27.03
N GLU A 331 22.91 -4.80 27.71
CA GLU A 331 21.88 -5.77 28.11
C GLU A 331 21.14 -6.36 26.90
N ASP A 332 20.85 -5.55 25.88
CA ASP A 332 20.26 -6.03 24.63
C ASP A 332 21.23 -6.93 23.86
N GLU A 333 22.51 -6.56 23.80
CA GLU A 333 23.55 -7.37 23.18
C GLU A 333 23.69 -8.73 23.87
N ASP A 334 23.66 -8.75 25.20
CA ASP A 334 23.69 -9.98 25.98
C ASP A 334 22.45 -10.85 25.74
N ARG A 335 21.25 -10.24 25.69
CA ARG A 335 20.01 -10.95 25.34
C ARG A 335 20.09 -11.56 23.95
N MET A 336 20.59 -10.80 22.97
CA MET A 336 20.84 -11.31 21.62
C MET A 336 21.85 -12.45 21.63
N GLY A 337 22.92 -12.36 22.43
CA GLY A 337 23.92 -13.42 22.57
C GLY A 337 23.39 -14.71 23.21
N GLN A 338 22.30 -14.63 23.98
CA GLN A 338 21.66 -15.80 24.61
C GLN A 338 20.73 -16.59 23.68
N GLU A 339 20.31 -15.99 22.58
CA GLU A 339 19.42 -16.63 21.61
C GLU A 339 20.13 -17.61 20.68
N SER A 340 19.37 -18.60 20.20
CA SER A 340 19.91 -19.70 19.40
C SER A 340 19.80 -19.46 17.89
N TYR A 341 18.85 -18.65 17.41
CA TYR A 341 18.73 -18.30 16.00
C TYR A 341 18.45 -16.80 15.86
N GLU A 342 18.63 -16.23 14.66
CA GLU A 342 18.54 -14.79 14.45
C GLU A 342 17.12 -14.33 14.10
N TRP A 343 16.44 -15.08 13.24
CA TRP A 343 15.04 -14.83 12.89
C TRP A 343 14.39 -16.06 12.26
N ILE A 344 13.06 -16.10 12.33
CA ILE A 344 12.22 -17.12 11.69
C ILE A 344 11.22 -16.40 10.78
N ARG A 345 11.10 -16.88 9.54
CA ARG A 345 10.15 -16.40 8.55
C ARG A 345 9.19 -17.51 8.17
N MET A 346 7.90 -17.21 8.25
CA MET A 346 6.85 -18.11 7.73
C MET A 346 6.51 -17.75 6.28
N ASP A 347 6.08 -18.76 5.52
CA ASP A 347 5.69 -18.70 4.10
C ASP A 347 6.73 -17.99 3.21
N ALA A 348 7.95 -18.52 3.19
CA ALA A 348 9.05 -17.93 2.42
C ALA A 348 8.81 -17.93 0.89
N ASP A 349 8.00 -18.85 0.37
CA ASP A 349 7.71 -18.98 -1.06
C ASP A 349 6.50 -18.16 -1.51
N PHE A 350 5.71 -17.64 -0.58
CA PHE A 350 4.45 -16.92 -0.82
C PHE A 350 3.40 -17.83 -1.48
N GLU A 351 3.06 -18.94 -0.80
CA GLU A 351 2.11 -19.96 -1.26
C GLU A 351 0.71 -19.81 -0.66
N TRP A 352 0.51 -18.78 0.16
CA TRP A 352 -0.73 -18.54 0.89
C TRP A 352 -1.19 -17.09 0.74
N ILE A 353 -2.45 -16.88 0.32
CA ILE A 353 -3.13 -15.59 0.52
C ILE A 353 -3.64 -15.62 1.96
N CYS A 354 -2.89 -15.05 2.89
CA CYS A 354 -3.22 -15.16 4.30
C CYS A 354 -2.72 -13.98 5.12
N LYS A 355 -3.31 -13.82 6.30
CA LYS A 355 -2.75 -13.02 7.38
C LYS A 355 -1.99 -13.91 8.35
N MET A 356 -0.71 -13.63 8.55
CA MET A 356 0.17 -14.37 9.46
C MET A 356 0.62 -13.46 10.60
N SER A 357 0.53 -13.98 11.83
CA SER A 357 1.09 -13.35 13.02
C SER A 357 2.10 -14.29 13.66
N LEU A 358 3.37 -13.89 13.68
CA LEU A 358 4.45 -14.56 14.40
C LEU A 358 4.98 -13.57 15.43
N THR A 359 5.03 -13.95 16.70
CA THR A 359 5.58 -13.10 17.76
C THR A 359 7.09 -13.34 17.90
N MET A 360 7.90 -12.34 17.57
CA MET A 360 9.35 -12.35 17.78
C MET A 360 9.83 -11.08 18.51
N PRO A 361 10.99 -11.12 19.20
CA PRO A 361 11.63 -9.91 19.72
C PRO A 361 12.04 -8.91 18.63
N GLY A 362 12.15 -7.62 19.00
CA GLY A 362 12.42 -6.52 18.06
C GLY A 362 13.73 -6.65 17.26
N TYR A 363 14.81 -7.14 17.87
CA TYR A 363 16.08 -7.33 17.17
C TYR A 363 16.03 -8.44 16.10
N MET A 364 15.14 -9.43 16.21
CA MET A 364 15.00 -10.47 15.19
C MET A 364 14.41 -9.88 13.90
N TYR A 365 13.42 -9.01 14.05
CA TYR A 365 12.83 -8.26 12.95
C TYR A 365 13.85 -7.34 12.27
N LEU A 366 14.74 -6.72 13.05
CA LEU A 366 15.85 -5.95 12.49
C LEU A 366 16.80 -6.84 11.67
N SER A 367 17.25 -7.96 12.26
CA SER A 367 18.12 -8.91 11.55
C SER A 367 17.47 -9.41 10.26
N GLN A 368 16.18 -9.68 10.28
CA GLN A 368 15.42 -10.06 9.08
C GLN A 368 15.41 -8.94 8.03
N LEU A 369 15.17 -7.68 8.42
CA LEU A 369 15.19 -6.53 7.51
C LEU A 369 16.57 -6.37 6.83
N GLN A 370 17.65 -6.55 7.60
CA GLN A 370 19.02 -6.36 7.13
C GLN A 370 19.54 -7.53 6.27
N GLN A 371 19.13 -8.76 6.56
CA GLN A 371 19.74 -9.96 5.95
C GLN A 371 18.85 -10.64 4.89
N ASP A 372 17.52 -10.55 5.00
CA ASP A 372 16.64 -11.19 4.01
C ASP A 372 16.73 -10.43 2.68
N ARG A 373 16.89 -11.18 1.58
CA ARG A 373 16.99 -10.63 0.22
C ARG A 373 15.62 -10.41 -0.43
N ASP A 374 14.56 -10.95 0.17
CA ASP A 374 13.22 -10.86 -0.36
C ASP A 374 12.51 -9.59 0.12
N VAL A 375 12.06 -8.79 -0.85
CA VAL A 375 11.28 -7.57 -0.59
C VAL A 375 10.01 -7.88 0.19
N VAL A 376 9.39 -9.04 0.01
CA VAL A 376 8.17 -9.40 0.77
C VAL A 376 8.45 -9.50 2.27
N ALA A 377 9.62 -10.01 2.67
CA ALA A 377 10.03 -10.09 4.08
C ALA A 377 10.40 -8.76 4.70
N GLN A 378 11.03 -7.91 3.90
CA GLN A 378 11.41 -6.57 4.34
C GLN A 378 10.21 -5.64 4.41
N LEU A 379 9.17 -5.91 3.63
CA LEU A 379 8.02 -5.05 3.48
C LEU A 379 7.06 -5.14 4.67
N GLU A 380 6.81 -3.98 5.26
CA GLU A 380 5.52 -3.62 5.80
C GLU A 380 4.76 -2.82 4.75
N ALA A 381 3.57 -3.29 4.35
CA ALA A 381 2.62 -2.44 3.65
C ALA A 381 1.82 -1.64 4.68
N SER A 382 2.40 -0.58 5.25
CA SER A 382 1.59 0.51 5.79
C SER A 382 1.00 1.24 4.57
N ASN A 383 -0.12 0.74 4.06
CA ASN A 383 -0.84 1.34 2.96
C ASN A 383 -1.19 2.79 3.32
N SER A 384 -0.41 3.73 2.79
CA SER A 384 -0.79 5.13 2.76
C SER A 384 -0.51 5.71 1.38
N ARG A 385 -1.34 5.33 0.42
CA ARG A 385 -1.90 6.32 -0.51
C ARG A 385 -3.37 6.02 -0.73
N VAL A 386 -4.20 6.87 -0.13
CA VAL A 386 -5.59 7.19 -0.53
C VAL A 386 -6.62 6.08 -0.30
N GLY A 387 -7.40 6.22 0.79
CA GLY A 387 -8.70 5.57 0.96
C GLY A 387 -8.79 4.54 2.10
N PHE A 388 -9.54 4.93 3.15
CA PHE A 388 -10.07 4.12 4.25
C PHE A 388 -9.12 3.72 5.40
N MET A 389 -9.51 4.17 6.61
CA MET A 389 -8.93 3.85 7.91
C MET A 389 -9.27 2.42 8.33
N ALA A 390 -8.43 1.86 9.22
CA ALA A 390 -8.44 0.49 9.77
C ALA A 390 -7.99 -0.59 8.76
N ALA A 391 -7.19 -1.61 9.08
CA ALA A 391 -6.92 -2.24 10.36
C ALA A 391 -5.46 -2.73 10.48
N ALA A 392 -5.07 -2.94 11.74
CA ALA A 392 -3.78 -3.44 12.19
C ALA A 392 -3.57 -4.94 11.90
N ASN A 393 -2.29 -5.32 12.01
CA ASN A 393 -1.74 -6.66 12.20
C ASN A 393 -1.55 -7.52 10.93
N CYS A 394 -0.37 -7.39 10.31
CA CYS A 394 0.42 -8.49 9.77
C CYS A 394 1.89 -8.06 9.55
N ILE A 395 2.73 -8.33 10.55
CA ILE A 395 4.14 -7.95 10.55
C ILE A 395 4.95 -8.79 9.57
N GLN A 396 5.97 -8.19 8.95
CA GLN A 396 7.20 -8.95 8.75
C GLN A 396 8.48 -8.33 9.35
N SER A 397 8.59 -7.01 9.58
CA SER A 397 9.62 -6.46 10.50
C SER A 397 9.36 -5.02 10.92
N ILE A 398 9.15 -4.16 9.93
CA ILE A 398 8.87 -2.73 10.12
C ILE A 398 7.57 -2.54 10.92
N GLN A 399 6.51 -3.35 10.69
CA GLN A 399 5.22 -3.23 11.41
C GLN A 399 5.37 -3.38 12.92
N TYR A 400 6.24 -4.30 13.36
CA TYR A 400 6.39 -4.56 14.77
C TYR A 400 7.18 -3.45 15.40
N MET A 401 8.29 -3.05 14.78
CA MET A 401 9.11 -1.93 15.24
C MET A 401 8.33 -0.61 15.22
N ALA A 402 7.52 -0.39 14.19
CA ALA A 402 6.59 0.72 14.12
C ALA A 402 5.47 0.56 15.15
N ALA A 403 4.99 -0.65 15.49
CA ALA A 403 3.99 -0.84 16.56
C ALA A 403 4.57 -0.63 17.97
N GLN A 404 5.87 -0.85 18.17
CA GLN A 404 6.56 -0.62 19.43
C GLN A 404 6.44 0.83 19.90
N ARG A 405 6.68 1.00 21.21
CA ARG A 405 6.77 2.33 21.83
C ARG A 405 7.92 3.12 21.21
N GLU A 406 7.77 4.43 21.20
CA GLU A 406 8.69 5.36 20.56
C GLU A 406 10.11 5.18 21.13
N HIS A 407 11.08 4.84 20.27
CA HIS A 407 12.44 4.53 20.72
C HIS A 407 13.50 5.08 19.74
N PRO A 408 14.54 5.78 20.21
CA PRO A 408 15.62 6.35 19.38
C PRO A 408 16.34 5.35 18.47
N LEU A 409 16.54 4.13 18.96
CA LEU A 409 17.18 3.03 18.21
C LEU A 409 16.40 2.66 16.95
N ILE A 410 15.06 2.64 17.01
CA ILE A 410 14.22 2.30 15.86
C ILE A 410 14.31 3.40 14.81
N SER A 411 14.37 4.67 15.24
CA SER A 411 14.61 5.80 14.34
C SER A 411 15.96 5.68 13.62
N THR A 412 17.01 5.29 14.34
CA THR A 412 18.35 5.03 13.77
C THR A 412 18.33 3.95 12.68
N ILE A 413 17.61 2.86 12.93
CA ILE A 413 17.44 1.76 11.97
C ILE A 413 16.74 2.24 10.70
N PHE A 414 15.63 2.97 10.86
CA PHE A 414 14.88 3.48 9.72
C PHE A 414 15.65 4.55 8.94
N ALA A 415 16.42 5.41 9.61
CA ALA A 415 17.31 6.37 8.96
C ALA A 415 18.38 5.65 8.10
N ARG A 416 19.02 4.61 8.63
CA ARG A 416 19.98 3.78 7.85
C ARG A 416 19.32 3.08 6.67
N THR A 417 18.11 2.56 6.85
CA THR A 417 17.33 1.91 5.79
C THR A 417 16.94 2.90 4.69
N LEU A 418 16.60 4.13 5.07
CA LEU A 418 16.24 5.21 4.16
C LEU A 418 17.43 5.66 3.29
N MET A 419 18.63 5.73 3.88
CA MET A 419 19.83 6.23 3.19
C MET A 419 20.55 5.18 2.34
N ASP A 420 20.37 3.88 2.61
CA ASP A 420 21.08 2.83 1.89
C ASP A 420 20.50 2.57 0.49
N SER A 421 21.31 2.85 -0.53
CA SER A 421 20.99 2.75 -1.95
C SER A 421 20.75 1.32 -2.47
N ARG A 422 20.97 0.29 -1.65
CA ARG A 422 20.73 -1.11 -2.01
C ARG A 422 19.32 -1.61 -1.69
N TYR A 423 18.61 -0.96 -0.77
CA TYR A 423 17.21 -1.32 -0.49
C TYR A 423 16.31 -0.99 -1.67
N PHE A 424 15.23 -1.77 -1.83
CA PHE A 424 14.19 -1.45 -2.80
C PHE A 424 13.46 -0.14 -2.42
N HIS A 425 13.15 0.70 -3.41
CA HIS A 425 12.55 2.03 -3.19
C HIS A 425 11.25 1.98 -2.35
N GLY A 426 10.42 0.94 -2.51
CA GLY A 426 9.23 0.73 -1.70
C GLY A 426 9.52 0.54 -0.21
N ILE A 427 10.65 -0.08 0.15
CA ILE A 427 11.07 -0.28 1.54
C ILE A 427 11.58 1.05 2.13
N ARG A 428 12.35 1.82 1.36
CA ARG A 428 12.85 3.11 1.83
C ARG A 428 11.72 4.12 2.03
N THR A 429 10.76 4.16 1.12
CA THR A 429 9.55 5.01 1.26
C THR A 429 8.69 4.57 2.46
N ALA A 430 8.58 3.27 2.72
CA ALA A 430 7.95 2.76 3.93
C ALA A 430 8.71 3.18 5.21
N ALA A 431 10.05 3.09 5.22
CA ALA A 431 10.89 3.54 6.32
C ALA A 431 10.72 5.06 6.59
N ALA A 432 10.63 5.88 5.54
CA ALA A 432 10.32 7.31 5.68
C ALA A 432 8.97 7.56 6.36
N HIS A 433 7.93 6.79 6.01
CA HIS A 433 6.63 6.89 6.66
C HIS A 433 6.63 6.35 8.10
N ALA A 434 7.42 5.31 8.39
CA ALA A 434 7.54 4.75 9.73
C ALA A 434 8.25 5.72 10.71
N LEU A 435 9.22 6.52 10.23
CA LEU A 435 9.91 7.54 11.03
C LEU A 435 8.95 8.57 11.67
N VAL A 436 7.79 8.82 11.07
CA VAL A 436 6.77 9.75 11.59
C VAL A 436 6.29 9.36 12.98
N LYS A 437 6.18 8.06 13.28
CA LYS A 437 5.74 7.61 14.59
C LYS A 437 6.79 7.89 15.68
N HIS A 438 8.06 7.98 15.31
CA HIS A 438 9.17 8.30 16.20
C HIS A 438 9.50 9.82 16.25
N ALA A 439 8.68 10.65 15.60
CA ALA A 439 8.79 12.11 15.63
C ALA A 439 7.83 12.70 16.69
N LYS A 440 8.16 12.50 17.97
CA LYS A 440 7.35 12.92 19.12
C LYS A 440 8.21 13.67 20.14
N GLU A 441 7.55 14.48 20.96
CA GLU A 441 8.19 15.30 22.00
C GLU A 441 8.93 14.42 23.03
N ASP A 442 8.36 13.25 23.37
CA ASP A 442 8.95 12.27 24.31
C ASP A 442 10.34 11.77 23.87
N VAL A 443 10.63 11.84 22.57
CA VAL A 443 11.87 11.35 21.95
C VAL A 443 12.62 12.50 21.25
N ASP A 444 12.47 13.73 21.76
CA ASP A 444 13.16 14.94 21.26
C ASP A 444 13.10 15.12 19.74
N TRP A 445 11.97 14.79 19.12
CA TRP A 445 11.76 14.93 17.67
C TRP A 445 12.83 14.24 16.81
N ILE A 446 13.50 13.19 17.30
CA ILE A 446 14.60 12.52 16.60
C ILE A 446 14.17 12.03 15.22
N GLY A 447 12.96 11.48 15.09
CA GLY A 447 12.42 11.05 13.79
C GLY A 447 12.24 12.21 12.79
N LEU A 448 11.85 13.40 13.25
CA LEU A 448 11.75 14.59 12.40
C LEU A 448 13.14 15.08 11.98
N PHE A 449 14.10 15.08 12.91
CA PHE A 449 15.50 15.42 12.62
C PHE A 449 16.07 14.50 11.53
N HIS A 450 15.89 13.18 11.66
CA HIS A 450 16.34 12.20 10.66
C HIS A 450 15.71 12.40 9.28
N LEU A 451 14.43 12.78 9.21
CA LEU A 451 13.75 13.07 7.94
C LEU A 451 14.28 14.35 7.28
N GLU A 452 14.50 15.41 8.07
CA GLU A 452 15.03 16.67 7.56
C GLU A 452 16.49 16.52 7.11
N THR A 453 17.34 15.82 7.88
CA THR A 453 18.73 15.58 7.50
C THR A 453 18.83 14.69 6.27
N ALA A 454 18.00 13.65 6.16
CA ALA A 454 17.94 12.81 4.96
C ALA A 454 17.56 13.63 3.72
N PHE A 455 16.58 14.55 3.83
CA PHE A 455 16.22 15.42 2.71
C PHE A 455 17.36 16.39 2.34
N GLN A 456 18.07 16.93 3.33
CA GLN A 456 19.19 17.83 3.11
C GLN A 456 20.36 17.15 2.41
N GLU A 457 20.77 15.97 2.86
CA GLU A 457 21.88 15.22 2.28
C GLU A 457 21.59 14.74 0.85
N LEU A 458 20.36 14.29 0.59
CA LEU A 458 20.00 13.72 -0.72
C LEU A 458 19.68 14.80 -1.77
N PHE A 459 18.97 15.87 -1.40
CA PHE A 459 18.34 16.79 -2.37
C PHE A 459 18.75 18.26 -2.23
N CYS A 460 19.45 18.66 -1.16
CA CYS A 460 19.88 20.05 -0.97
C CYS A 460 21.35 20.25 -1.33
N LEU A 461 21.71 21.50 -1.62
CA LEU A 461 23.11 21.88 -1.84
C LEU A 461 23.93 21.64 -0.56
N PRO A 462 25.20 21.20 -0.66
CA PRO A 462 26.05 21.00 0.52
C PRO A 462 26.08 22.28 1.37
N ASN A 463 25.79 22.15 2.67
CA ASN A 463 25.79 23.23 3.65
C ASN A 463 24.77 24.37 3.39
N SER A 464 23.76 24.16 2.54
CA SER A 464 22.69 25.13 2.30
C SER A 464 21.31 24.50 2.43
N PRO A 465 20.31 25.21 2.99
CA PRO A 465 18.92 24.76 3.01
C PRO A 465 18.27 24.78 1.61
N MET A 466 18.95 25.28 0.58
CA MET A 466 18.42 25.40 -0.77
C MET A 466 18.43 24.06 -1.52
N THR A 467 17.33 23.74 -2.21
CA THR A 467 17.20 22.55 -3.06
C THR A 467 18.10 22.65 -4.27
N ARG A 468 18.71 21.52 -4.67
CA ARG A 468 19.34 21.41 -5.99
C ARG A 468 18.27 21.42 -7.07
N SER A 469 18.64 21.75 -8.30
CA SER A 469 17.74 21.57 -9.45
C SER A 469 17.31 20.10 -9.51
N ASN A 470 16.02 19.89 -9.78
CA ASN A 470 15.43 18.55 -9.80
C ASN A 470 16.08 17.67 -10.89
N ASN A 471 16.22 16.38 -10.58
CA ASN A 471 16.63 15.36 -11.54
C ASN A 471 15.78 14.11 -11.33
N PHE A 472 14.86 13.82 -12.26
CA PHE A 472 13.95 12.66 -12.15
C PHE A 472 14.41 11.44 -12.96
N SER A 473 15.66 11.43 -13.44
CA SER A 473 16.24 10.29 -14.15
C SER A 473 16.27 9.02 -13.27
N ASP A 474 16.58 9.17 -11.98
CA ASP A 474 16.49 8.08 -11.01
C ASP A 474 15.11 8.04 -10.33
N ARG A 475 14.31 7.07 -10.75
CA ARG A 475 12.96 6.84 -10.20
C ARG A 475 12.96 6.48 -8.71
N SER A 476 14.03 5.84 -8.22
CA SER A 476 14.12 5.44 -6.81
C SER A 476 14.30 6.67 -5.90
N SER A 477 15.16 7.59 -6.32
CA SER A 477 15.36 8.88 -5.67
C SER A 477 14.15 9.80 -5.81
N TYR A 478 13.49 9.83 -6.98
CA TYR A 478 12.23 10.57 -7.17
C TYR A 478 11.12 10.11 -6.20
N ALA A 479 10.94 8.79 -6.03
CA ALA A 479 9.96 8.25 -5.10
C ALA A 479 10.23 8.69 -3.64
N LEU A 480 11.51 8.77 -3.25
CA LEU A 480 11.93 9.30 -1.95
C LEU A 480 11.67 10.80 -1.82
N GLN A 481 11.96 11.57 -2.87
CA GLN A 481 11.75 13.01 -2.90
C GLN A 481 10.28 13.38 -2.67
N ILE A 482 9.34 12.53 -3.11
CA ILE A 482 7.90 12.70 -2.81
C ILE A 482 7.54 12.15 -1.41
N ALA A 483 8.10 11.00 -1.03
CA ALA A 483 7.70 10.31 0.21
C ALA A 483 8.12 11.07 1.47
N ILE A 484 9.31 11.68 1.48
CA ILE A 484 9.85 12.38 2.67
C ILE A 484 9.00 13.61 3.04
N PRO A 485 8.69 14.57 2.14
CA PRO A 485 7.80 15.69 2.46
C PRO A 485 6.40 15.25 2.92
N ASN A 486 5.86 14.20 2.30
CA ASN A 486 4.58 13.63 2.70
C ASN A 486 4.65 13.02 4.11
N ALA A 487 5.72 12.31 4.45
CA ALA A 487 5.96 11.80 5.81
C ALA A 487 6.07 12.96 6.82
N ILE A 488 6.89 13.97 6.54
CA ILE A 488 7.07 15.16 7.37
C ILE A 488 5.72 15.85 7.63
N SER A 489 4.84 15.94 6.62
CA SER A 489 3.51 16.56 6.76
C SER A 489 2.56 15.86 7.73
N LYS A 490 2.85 14.62 8.14
CA LYS A 490 2.03 13.82 9.06
C LYS A 490 2.53 13.87 10.51
N VAL A 491 3.67 14.52 10.76
CA VAL A 491 4.21 14.72 12.10
C VAL A 491 3.24 15.60 12.90
N ARG A 492 2.89 15.18 14.11
CA ARG A 492 1.92 15.86 15.00
C ARG A 492 2.38 15.82 16.45
N ASN A 493 2.29 16.96 17.14
CA ASN A 493 2.48 17.11 18.57
C ASN A 493 1.36 16.42 19.36
N ARG A 494 1.48 16.40 20.70
CA ARG A 494 0.43 15.90 21.61
C ARG A 494 -0.92 16.59 21.41
N ASN A 495 -0.90 17.85 21.02
CA ASN A 495 -2.10 18.67 20.78
C ASN A 495 -2.71 18.46 19.38
N GLY A 496 -2.18 17.53 18.58
CA GLY A 496 -2.64 17.29 17.21
C GLY A 496 -2.29 18.41 16.22
N ARG A 497 -1.42 19.34 16.60
CA ARG A 497 -0.87 20.40 15.73
C ARG A 497 0.47 19.97 15.13
N CYS A 498 0.79 20.49 13.95
CA CYS A 498 2.12 20.33 13.36
C CYS A 498 3.09 21.38 13.92
N PRO A 499 4.37 21.02 14.17
CA PRO A 499 5.39 22.01 14.54
C PRO A 499 5.56 23.10 13.47
N MET A 500 5.84 24.33 13.91
CA MET A 500 6.09 25.44 12.98
C MET A 500 7.30 25.21 12.07
N ARG A 501 8.32 24.51 12.57
CA ARG A 501 9.50 24.08 11.79
C ARG A 501 9.10 23.27 10.55
N VAL A 502 8.14 22.37 10.69
CA VAL A 502 7.62 21.53 9.59
C VAL A 502 6.90 22.38 8.54
N LYS A 503 6.04 23.31 8.99
CA LYS A 503 5.29 24.19 8.09
C LYS A 503 6.21 25.08 7.26
N ARG A 504 7.20 25.71 7.90
CA ARG A 504 8.23 26.53 7.24
C ARG A 504 9.04 25.71 6.24
N PHE A 505 9.52 24.54 6.66
CA PHE A 505 10.27 23.65 5.78
C PHE A 505 9.50 23.32 4.50
N LEU A 506 8.25 22.87 4.62
CA LEU A 506 7.43 22.53 3.45
C LEU A 506 7.13 23.74 2.54
N TYR A 507 6.85 24.90 3.14
CA TYR A 507 6.62 26.14 2.39
C TYR A 507 7.86 26.56 1.58
N GLU A 508 9.05 26.55 2.21
CA GLU A 508 10.32 26.86 1.54
C GLU A 508 10.58 25.91 0.36
N LYS A 509 10.31 24.61 0.53
CA LYS A 509 10.50 23.63 -0.54
C LYS A 509 9.54 23.80 -1.71
N LEU A 510 8.32 24.30 -1.47
CA LEU A 510 7.41 24.64 -2.55
C LEU A 510 7.84 25.92 -3.28
N LYS A 511 8.25 26.95 -2.52
CA LYS A 511 8.61 28.27 -3.06
C LYS A 511 9.90 28.25 -3.89
N PHE A 512 10.90 27.50 -3.43
CA PHE A 512 12.23 27.43 -4.06
C PHE A 512 12.42 26.19 -4.94
N ASN A 513 11.31 25.59 -5.41
CA ASN A 513 11.39 24.48 -6.36
C ASN A 513 11.88 24.97 -7.73
N ASP A 514 12.93 24.34 -8.25
CA ASP A 514 13.52 24.64 -9.56
C ASP A 514 13.59 23.37 -10.42
N ASN A 515 12.89 23.40 -11.56
CA ASN A 515 12.85 22.31 -12.53
C ASN A 515 13.52 22.68 -13.87
N SER A 516 14.29 23.77 -13.92
CA SER A 516 14.84 24.31 -15.18
C SER A 516 15.83 23.36 -15.87
N ASN A 517 16.52 22.50 -15.11
CA ASN A 517 17.55 21.58 -15.61
C ASN A 517 17.06 20.13 -15.80
N ASN A 518 15.76 19.89 -15.64
CA ASN A 518 15.19 18.54 -15.69
C ASN A 518 14.44 18.31 -17.00
N GLU A 519 14.64 17.16 -17.63
CA GLU A 519 13.94 16.77 -18.86
C GLU A 519 12.48 16.34 -18.59
N PHE A 520 12.17 16.03 -17.33
CA PHE A 520 10.84 15.57 -16.91
C PHE A 520 10.05 16.68 -16.21
N SER A 521 8.72 16.57 -16.30
CA SER A 521 7.78 17.48 -15.65
C SER A 521 7.67 17.23 -14.15
N ASP A 522 7.66 18.29 -13.35
CA ASP A 522 7.53 18.27 -11.88
C ASP A 522 6.09 18.40 -11.36
N CYS A 523 5.10 18.32 -12.25
CA CYS A 523 3.69 18.50 -11.91
C CYS A 523 3.25 17.63 -10.72
N TYR A 524 3.67 16.36 -10.69
CA TYR A 524 3.33 15.42 -9.61
C TYR A 524 4.08 15.70 -8.31
N TYR A 525 5.33 16.16 -8.38
CA TYR A 525 6.10 16.55 -7.21
C TYR A 525 5.52 17.79 -6.55
N VAL A 526 5.25 18.85 -7.32
CA VAL A 526 4.60 20.07 -6.84
C VAL A 526 3.21 19.77 -6.26
N ALA A 527 2.41 18.96 -6.94
CA ALA A 527 1.12 18.49 -6.43
C ALA A 527 1.24 17.75 -5.09
N ALA A 528 2.29 16.94 -4.90
CA ALA A 528 2.55 16.27 -3.63
C ALA A 528 3.00 17.24 -2.53
N LEU A 529 3.80 18.25 -2.85
CA LEU A 529 4.17 19.32 -1.91
C LEU A 529 2.96 20.14 -1.48
N MET A 530 2.08 20.53 -2.41
CA MET A 530 0.83 21.24 -2.10
C MET A 530 -0.05 20.44 -1.13
N ARG A 531 -0.23 19.13 -1.40
CA ARG A 531 -0.97 18.23 -0.49
C ARG A 531 -0.30 18.10 0.87
N SER A 532 1.03 18.07 0.90
CA SER A 532 1.81 17.97 2.14
C SER A 532 1.67 19.24 2.98
N ILE A 533 1.71 20.42 2.36
CA ILE A 533 1.45 21.70 3.04
C ILE A 533 0.03 21.73 3.58
N ALA A 534 -0.98 21.39 2.77
CA ALA A 534 -2.36 21.34 3.23
C ALA A 534 -2.54 20.40 4.42
N ASN A 535 -1.95 19.20 4.37
CA ASN A 535 -1.93 18.29 5.51
C ASN A 535 -1.21 18.88 6.72
N ALA A 536 -0.11 19.61 6.56
CA ALA A 536 0.61 20.21 7.68
C ALA A 536 -0.14 21.38 8.33
N LEU A 537 -0.97 22.10 7.56
CA LEU A 537 -1.85 23.15 8.07
C LEU A 537 -3.06 22.56 8.82
N ILE A 538 -3.45 21.33 8.48
CA ILE A 538 -4.52 20.60 9.15
C ILE A 538 -4.04 20.10 10.53
N GLY A 539 -4.49 20.79 11.58
CA GLY A 539 -4.19 20.43 12.97
C GLY A 539 -4.29 21.63 13.89
N GLY A 540 -5.44 21.79 14.53
CA GLY A 540 -5.72 22.89 15.45
C GLY A 540 -7.22 23.03 15.69
N LYS A 541 -7.82 22.16 16.51
CA LYS A 541 -9.03 22.58 17.22
C LYS A 541 -8.54 23.63 18.21
N GLU A 542 -8.78 24.91 17.91
CA GLU A 542 -8.64 25.93 18.93
C GLU A 542 -9.51 25.52 20.11
N SER A 543 -8.89 25.22 21.24
CA SER A 543 -9.62 25.31 22.50
C SER A 543 -9.97 26.77 22.66
N ILE A 544 -11.23 27.11 22.36
CA ILE A 544 -11.82 28.43 22.55
C ILE A 544 -11.76 28.87 24.04
N HIS A 545 -11.23 28.03 24.95
CA HIS A 545 -11.47 28.18 26.38
C HIS A 545 -10.25 28.24 27.33
N THR A 546 -9.14 28.85 26.90
CA THR A 546 -8.15 29.38 27.86
C THR A 546 -7.55 30.69 27.36
N LYS A 547 -8.37 31.74 27.29
CA LYS A 547 -7.87 33.12 27.38
C LYS A 547 -7.52 33.40 28.84
N SER A 548 -6.32 33.01 29.28
CA SER A 548 -5.77 33.55 30.53
C SER A 548 -4.26 33.70 30.45
N LYS A 549 -3.85 34.95 30.66
CA LYS A 549 -2.49 35.53 30.68
C LYS A 549 -1.83 35.77 29.31
N LEU A 550 -1.77 37.07 28.97
CA LEU A 550 -0.98 37.67 27.89
C LEU A 550 0.50 37.35 28.08
N ASP A 551 1.03 36.49 27.22
CA ASP A 551 2.47 36.30 27.01
C ASP A 551 2.79 36.85 25.61
N MET A 552 3.52 37.96 25.52
CA MET A 552 3.79 38.67 24.26
C MET A 552 4.51 37.79 23.23
N THR A 553 5.28 36.80 23.67
CA THR A 553 5.96 35.80 22.83
C THR A 553 4.97 34.85 22.17
N GLN A 554 3.97 34.35 22.89
CA GLN A 554 2.94 33.47 22.34
C GLN A 554 2.07 34.18 21.31
N GLU A 555 1.84 35.48 21.48
CA GLU A 555 1.10 36.30 20.51
C GLU A 555 1.90 36.51 19.23
N LEU A 556 3.21 36.78 19.33
CA LEU A 556 4.10 36.87 18.15
C LEU A 556 4.20 35.55 17.39
N GLU A 557 4.24 34.41 18.10
CA GLU A 557 4.25 33.09 17.48
C GLU A 557 2.95 32.78 16.73
N ARG A 558 1.79 33.18 17.30
CA ARG A 558 0.48 33.08 16.62
C ARG A 558 0.43 33.94 15.37
N GLN A 559 0.86 35.19 15.46
CA GLN A 559 0.89 36.09 14.30
C GLN A 559 1.79 35.56 13.18
N ALA A 560 2.96 34.99 13.52
CA ALA A 560 3.82 34.35 12.55
C ALA A 560 3.21 33.08 11.94
N GLU A 561 2.36 32.36 12.68
CA GLU A 561 1.60 31.21 12.19
C GLU A 561 0.49 31.62 11.22
N ASP A 562 -0.24 32.67 11.54
CA ASP A 562 -1.31 33.21 10.69
C ASP A 562 -0.75 33.79 9.39
N GLN A 563 0.38 34.49 9.45
CA GLN A 563 1.08 34.98 8.26
C GLN A 563 1.51 33.81 7.36
N LEU A 564 2.14 32.79 7.93
CA LEU A 564 2.56 31.61 7.17
C LEU A 564 1.37 30.86 6.56
N TYR A 565 0.25 30.80 7.27
CA TYR A 565 -0.99 30.22 6.76
C TYR A 565 -1.49 30.97 5.51
N LEU A 566 -1.55 32.30 5.57
CA LEU A 566 -1.93 33.13 4.43
C LEU A 566 -0.97 32.97 3.25
N ASP A 567 0.33 32.95 3.52
CA ASP A 567 1.37 32.75 2.49
C ASP A 567 1.22 31.38 1.80
N CYS A 568 0.94 30.32 2.56
CA CYS A 568 0.70 28.99 2.00
C CYS A 568 -0.54 28.96 1.10
N ILE A 569 -1.63 29.61 1.50
CA ILE A 569 -2.85 29.70 0.68
C ILE A 569 -2.60 30.53 -0.58
N ALA A 570 -1.86 31.63 -0.47
CA ALA A 570 -1.49 32.46 -1.60
C ALA A 570 -0.69 31.66 -2.63
N GLU A 571 0.27 30.83 -2.19
CA GLU A 571 1.02 29.92 -3.05
C GLU A 571 0.13 28.85 -3.71
N ILE A 572 -0.78 28.20 -2.96
CA ILE A 572 -1.73 27.23 -3.55
C ILE A 572 -2.59 27.90 -4.63
N ASN A 573 -3.08 29.11 -4.38
CA ASN A 573 -3.86 29.88 -5.34
C ASN A 573 -3.01 30.41 -6.51
N ARG A 574 -1.70 30.57 -6.34
CA ARG A 574 -0.77 30.90 -7.43
C ARG A 574 -0.69 29.74 -8.42
N TYR A 575 -0.50 28.51 -7.95
CA TYR A 575 -0.48 27.32 -8.82
C TYR A 575 -1.82 27.07 -9.51
N LYS A 576 -2.94 27.30 -8.80
CA LYS A 576 -4.28 27.27 -9.40
C LYS A 576 -4.41 28.26 -10.56
N ARG A 577 -4.04 29.53 -10.36
CA ARG A 577 -4.05 30.55 -11.41
C ARG A 577 -3.10 30.21 -12.55
N MET A 578 -1.91 29.70 -12.23
CA MET A 578 -0.92 29.29 -13.24
C MET A 578 -1.48 28.22 -14.19
N ASP A 579 -2.26 27.27 -13.68
CA ASP A 579 -2.89 26.20 -14.46
C ASP A 579 -3.99 26.70 -15.40
N GLU A 580 -4.57 27.88 -15.13
CA GLU A 580 -5.52 28.56 -16.02
C GLU A 580 -4.82 29.21 -17.23
N TRP A 581 -3.56 29.64 -17.06
CA TRP A 581 -2.73 30.22 -18.14
C TRP A 581 -1.98 29.17 -18.93
N THR A 582 -1.35 28.22 -18.23
CA THR A 582 -0.58 27.11 -18.81
C THR A 582 -1.09 25.81 -18.21
N SER A 583 -1.86 25.05 -18.99
CA SER A 583 -2.46 23.81 -18.50
C SER A 583 -1.39 22.75 -18.19
N SER A 584 -1.32 22.36 -16.92
CA SER A 584 -0.58 21.18 -16.48
C SER A 584 -1.27 19.90 -16.97
N PHE A 585 -0.55 18.78 -16.92
CA PHE A 585 -1.10 17.49 -17.31
C PHE A 585 -2.40 17.18 -16.54
N GLN A 586 -3.50 17.03 -17.30
CA GLN A 586 -4.84 16.77 -16.76
C GLN A 586 -5.30 17.79 -15.69
N ASN A 587 -4.83 19.04 -15.77
CA ASN A 587 -5.10 20.11 -14.80
C ASN A 587 -4.79 19.69 -13.36
N LEU A 588 -3.68 18.99 -13.17
CA LEU A 588 -3.29 18.41 -11.88
C LEU A 588 -3.19 19.49 -10.80
N TYR A 589 -2.62 20.66 -11.12
CA TYR A 589 -2.50 21.78 -10.18
C TYR A 589 -3.87 22.24 -9.69
N THR A 590 -4.81 22.51 -10.59
CA THR A 590 -6.18 22.91 -10.21
C THR A 590 -6.83 21.83 -9.34
N ARG A 591 -6.77 20.57 -9.75
CA ARG A 591 -7.36 19.44 -9.00
C ARG A 591 -6.77 19.33 -7.59
N THR A 592 -5.45 19.48 -7.47
CA THR A 592 -4.79 19.44 -6.15
C THR A 592 -5.07 20.67 -5.31
N ALA A 593 -5.14 21.87 -5.90
CA ALA A 593 -5.49 23.09 -5.18
C ALA A 593 -6.90 22.99 -4.62
N LEU A 594 -7.86 22.53 -5.43
CA LEU A 594 -9.24 22.32 -5.00
C LEU A 594 -9.35 21.27 -3.89
N ASP A 595 -8.62 20.14 -3.96
CA ASP A 595 -8.58 19.16 -2.87
C ASP A 595 -7.95 19.72 -1.60
N CYS A 596 -6.88 20.52 -1.72
CA CYS A 596 -6.24 21.17 -0.57
C CYS A 596 -7.20 22.16 0.10
N LEU A 597 -7.86 23.03 -0.67
CA LEU A 597 -8.85 23.97 -0.18
C LEU A 597 -10.02 23.25 0.49
N ARG A 598 -10.56 22.18 -0.12
CA ARG A 598 -11.60 21.34 0.49
C ARG A 598 -11.19 20.86 1.88
N ARG A 599 -9.99 20.31 2.03
CA ARG A 599 -9.52 19.78 3.32
C ARG A 599 -9.36 20.89 4.36
N LEU A 600 -8.82 22.04 3.95
CA LEU A 600 -8.68 23.21 4.82
C LEU A 600 -10.04 23.72 5.29
N MET A 601 -11.03 23.84 4.39
CA MET A 601 -12.38 24.31 4.74
C MET A 601 -13.13 23.32 5.64
N LYS A 602 -12.94 22.01 5.45
CA LYS A 602 -13.60 20.99 6.27
C LYS A 602 -13.10 20.97 7.72
N GLU A 603 -11.80 21.18 7.93
CA GLU A 603 -11.16 20.99 9.24
C GLU A 603 -10.88 22.30 9.97
N HIS A 604 -10.55 23.38 9.25
CA HIS A 604 -10.39 24.73 9.77
C HIS A 604 -11.68 25.53 9.47
N ARG A 605 -12.48 25.79 10.51
CA ARG A 605 -13.68 26.66 10.44
C ARG A 605 -13.38 28.16 10.16
N VAL A 606 -12.19 28.48 9.65
CA VAL A 606 -11.66 29.86 9.52
C VAL A 606 -11.83 30.41 8.11
N LEU A 607 -11.83 29.55 7.08
CA LEU A 607 -12.22 29.99 5.74
C LEU A 607 -13.75 30.01 5.69
N ASP A 608 -14.33 31.19 5.45
CA ASP A 608 -15.75 31.29 5.11
C ASP A 608 -16.06 30.28 4.00
N PHE A 609 -17.13 29.49 4.20
CA PHE A 609 -17.54 28.45 3.27
C PHE A 609 -18.08 29.07 1.97
N ASP A 610 -17.20 29.62 1.13
CA ASP A 610 -17.62 30.15 -0.16
C ASP A 610 -17.74 29.00 -1.16
N VAL A 611 -18.95 28.48 -1.26
CA VAL A 611 -19.33 27.44 -2.24
C VAL A 611 -19.23 27.97 -3.67
N ALA A 612 -19.35 29.30 -3.85
CA ALA A 612 -19.34 29.91 -5.17
C ALA A 612 -18.02 29.71 -5.90
N GLN A 613 -16.90 29.51 -5.18
CA GLN A 613 -15.60 29.24 -5.80
C GLN A 613 -15.53 27.90 -6.55
N PHE A 614 -16.37 26.92 -6.19
CA PHE A 614 -16.36 25.58 -6.78
C PHE A 614 -17.35 25.42 -7.95
N LEU A 615 -18.44 26.21 -7.95
CA LEU A 615 -19.50 26.11 -8.96
C LEU A 615 -19.02 26.34 -10.42
N PRO A 616 -18.12 27.30 -10.71
CA PRO A 616 -17.60 27.49 -12.07
C PRO A 616 -16.98 26.21 -12.65
N TYR A 617 -16.31 25.41 -11.82
CA TYR A 617 -15.66 24.17 -12.23
C TYR A 617 -16.64 23.02 -12.50
N THR A 618 -17.92 23.15 -12.13
CA THR A 618 -18.96 22.14 -12.43
C THR A 618 -19.59 22.30 -13.82
N ARG A 619 -19.34 23.44 -14.48
CA ARG A 619 -19.95 23.80 -15.76
C ARG A 619 -19.45 22.91 -16.90
N ILE A 620 -20.28 22.78 -17.93
CA ILE A 620 -19.95 22.09 -19.17
C ILE A 620 -18.87 22.92 -19.90
N GLY A 621 -17.82 22.26 -20.39
CA GLY A 621 -16.66 22.90 -21.04
C GLY A 621 -15.39 22.88 -20.21
N THR A 622 -15.48 22.68 -18.89
CA THR A 622 -14.32 22.36 -18.04
C THR A 622 -13.90 20.91 -18.25
N PHE A 623 -12.61 20.61 -18.07
CA PHE A 623 -12.08 19.25 -18.20
C PHE A 623 -12.79 18.26 -17.27
N ASP A 624 -13.17 17.09 -17.79
CA ASP A 624 -14.02 16.10 -17.10
C ASP A 624 -13.53 15.72 -15.70
N LEU A 625 -12.21 15.57 -15.50
CA LEU A 625 -11.64 15.20 -14.21
C LEU A 625 -11.75 16.33 -13.18
N VAL A 626 -11.62 17.60 -13.60
CA VAL A 626 -11.82 18.77 -12.73
C VAL A 626 -13.29 18.89 -12.34
N ARG A 627 -14.21 18.69 -13.29
CA ARG A 627 -15.66 18.70 -13.03
C ARG A 627 -16.04 17.65 -11.98
N LEU A 628 -15.51 16.44 -12.15
CA LEU A 628 -15.73 15.34 -11.23
C LEU A 628 -15.18 15.60 -9.83
N ASP A 629 -13.96 16.13 -9.73
CA ASP A 629 -13.38 16.50 -8.44
C ASP A 629 -14.16 17.67 -7.79
N ALA A 630 -14.68 18.63 -8.55
CA ALA A 630 -15.56 19.69 -8.04
C ALA A 630 -16.88 19.12 -7.46
N PHE A 631 -17.53 18.19 -8.16
CA PHE A 631 -18.72 17.51 -7.63
C PHE A 631 -18.41 16.68 -6.37
N ARG A 632 -17.26 15.99 -6.34
CA ARG A 632 -16.79 15.28 -5.12
C ARG A 632 -16.63 16.22 -3.94
N ILE A 633 -16.03 17.39 -4.16
CA ILE A 633 -15.83 18.42 -3.14
C ILE A 633 -17.17 18.93 -2.61
N LEU A 634 -18.12 19.26 -3.49
CA LEU A 634 -19.46 19.70 -3.09
C LEU A 634 -20.20 18.65 -2.25
N LEU A 635 -20.00 17.35 -2.55
CA LEU A 635 -20.63 16.25 -1.81
C LEU A 635 -19.96 16.04 -0.45
N ASP A 636 -18.65 16.23 -0.35
CA ASP A 636 -17.89 16.01 0.89
C ASP A 636 -18.03 17.13 1.93
N LEU A 637 -18.45 18.32 1.48
CA LEU A 637 -18.75 19.49 2.32
C LEU A 637 -20.21 19.52 2.82
N ASP A 638 -21.02 18.51 2.49
CA ASP A 638 -22.46 18.42 2.83
C ASP A 638 -23.31 19.61 2.30
N ASN A 639 -22.85 20.30 1.25
CA ASN A 639 -23.52 21.48 0.70
C ASN A 639 -24.87 21.18 0.00
N PHE A 640 -25.27 19.91 -0.09
CA PHE A 640 -26.52 19.46 -0.69
C PHE A 640 -27.76 19.66 0.18
N HIS A 641 -27.61 20.24 1.37
CA HIS A 641 -28.74 20.83 2.10
C HIS A 641 -29.44 21.94 1.30
N HIS A 642 -28.73 22.60 0.37
CA HIS A 642 -29.33 23.58 -0.53
C HIS A 642 -30.06 22.88 -1.70
N PRO A 643 -31.39 23.04 -1.82
CA PRO A 643 -32.18 22.33 -2.83
C PRO A 643 -31.76 22.67 -4.27
N GLU A 644 -31.29 23.89 -4.52
CA GLU A 644 -30.86 24.33 -5.85
C GLU A 644 -29.59 23.62 -6.33
N LEU A 645 -28.65 23.34 -5.43
CA LEU A 645 -27.44 22.57 -5.77
C LEU A 645 -27.76 21.11 -6.06
N LEU A 646 -28.71 20.54 -5.32
CA LEU A 646 -29.18 19.17 -5.57
C LEU A 646 -29.90 19.06 -6.93
N LYS A 647 -30.79 20.02 -7.24
CA LYS A 647 -31.43 20.10 -8.56
C LYS A 647 -30.40 20.24 -9.68
N TRP A 648 -29.41 21.11 -9.51
CA TRP A 648 -28.32 21.26 -10.48
C TRP A 648 -27.54 19.96 -10.69
N PHE A 649 -27.17 19.26 -9.59
CA PHE A 649 -26.48 17.99 -9.67
C PHE A 649 -27.30 16.91 -10.39
N LEU A 650 -28.59 16.78 -10.06
CA LEU A 650 -29.51 15.86 -10.72
C LEU A 650 -29.70 16.19 -12.20
N TYR A 651 -29.83 17.47 -12.53
CA TYR A 651 -29.90 17.95 -13.90
C TYR A 651 -28.67 17.51 -14.68
N VAL A 652 -27.46 17.86 -14.21
CA VAL A 652 -26.19 17.46 -14.84
C VAL A 652 -26.13 15.95 -15.01
N LYS A 653 -26.51 15.19 -13.99
CA LYS A 653 -26.49 13.72 -14.01
C LYS A 653 -27.40 13.11 -15.09
N SER A 654 -28.53 13.76 -15.38
CA SER A 654 -29.49 13.33 -16.40
C SER A 654 -29.09 13.78 -17.81
N THR A 655 -28.49 14.98 -17.95
CA THR A 655 -28.19 15.60 -19.24
C THR A 655 -26.77 15.34 -19.75
N GLU A 656 -25.87 14.77 -18.92
CA GLU A 656 -24.48 14.54 -19.29
C GLU A 656 -24.34 13.62 -20.51
N SER A 657 -23.64 14.08 -21.55
CA SER A 657 -23.42 13.33 -22.80
C SER A 657 -22.36 12.24 -22.63
N SER A 658 -21.33 12.47 -21.81
CA SER A 658 -20.24 11.52 -21.58
C SER A 658 -20.70 10.35 -20.70
N ALA A 659 -20.70 9.14 -21.27
CA ALA A 659 -21.05 7.92 -20.53
C ALA A 659 -20.11 7.64 -19.34
N TRP A 660 -18.83 8.00 -19.47
CA TRP A 660 -17.86 7.88 -18.38
C TRP A 660 -18.20 8.84 -17.23
N MET A 661 -18.42 10.12 -17.55
CA MET A 661 -18.74 11.13 -16.54
C MET A 661 -20.05 10.77 -15.84
N ARG A 662 -21.03 10.32 -16.62
CA ARG A 662 -22.29 9.79 -16.11
C ARG A 662 -22.04 8.67 -15.10
N ARG A 663 -21.33 7.60 -15.50
CA ARG A 663 -21.00 6.45 -14.64
C ARG A 663 -20.34 6.90 -13.34
N GLU A 664 -19.35 7.78 -13.41
CA GLU A 664 -18.66 8.26 -12.22
C GLU A 664 -19.57 9.09 -11.31
N LEU A 665 -20.40 9.99 -11.86
CA LEU A 665 -21.39 10.76 -11.10
C LEU A 665 -22.44 9.83 -10.44
N TYR A 666 -22.80 8.72 -11.08
CA TYR A 666 -23.61 7.68 -10.43
C TYR A 666 -22.83 6.98 -9.31
N GLY A 667 -21.54 6.70 -9.51
CA GLY A 667 -20.64 6.16 -8.49
C GLY A 667 -20.47 7.05 -7.25
N LEU A 668 -20.54 8.38 -7.41
CA LEU A 668 -20.49 9.32 -6.28
C LEU A 668 -21.65 9.19 -5.29
N ARG A 669 -22.79 8.60 -5.72
CA ARG A 669 -23.95 8.29 -4.85
C ARG A 669 -23.63 7.24 -3.79
N HIS A 670 -22.53 6.49 -3.94
CA HIS A 670 -22.12 5.48 -2.96
C HIS A 670 -21.57 6.07 -1.65
N ASN A 671 -21.63 7.39 -1.47
CA ASN A 671 -21.42 8.05 -0.19
C ASN A 671 -22.74 8.06 0.64
N PRO A 672 -22.81 7.44 1.83
CA PRO A 672 -24.02 7.34 2.65
C PRO A 672 -24.62 8.71 3.01
N ALA A 673 -23.80 9.77 3.10
CA ALA A 673 -24.29 11.15 3.29
C ALA A 673 -25.25 11.59 2.17
N THR A 674 -25.00 11.18 0.93
CA THR A 674 -25.89 11.47 -0.20
C THR A 674 -27.18 10.66 -0.12
N CYS A 675 -27.12 9.38 0.26
CA CYS A 675 -28.32 8.55 0.43
C CYS A 675 -29.24 9.07 1.54
N ILE A 676 -28.68 9.54 2.66
CA ILE A 676 -29.44 10.14 3.77
C ILE A 676 -30.11 11.45 3.32
N LEU A 677 -29.37 12.33 2.64
CA LEU A 677 -29.90 13.60 2.11
C LEU A 677 -30.96 13.38 1.03
N PHE A 678 -30.83 12.34 0.20
CA PHE A 678 -31.86 11.97 -0.77
C PHE A 678 -33.12 11.43 -0.09
N ASN A 679 -33.00 10.68 1.02
CA ASN A 679 -34.16 10.19 1.76
C ASN A 679 -34.91 11.32 2.48
N SER A 680 -34.20 12.27 3.10
CA SER A 680 -34.84 13.45 3.69
C SER A 680 -35.51 14.32 2.62
N PHE A 681 -34.91 14.44 1.44
CA PHE A 681 -35.53 15.15 0.31
C PHE A 681 -36.76 14.42 -0.26
N LEU A 682 -36.78 13.08 -0.21
CA LEU A 682 -37.93 12.26 -0.60
C LEU A 682 -39.10 12.37 0.38
N GLU A 683 -38.82 12.56 1.69
CA GLU A 683 -39.84 12.83 2.70
C GLU A 683 -40.56 14.16 2.44
N ASP A 684 -39.81 15.20 2.03
CA ASP A 684 -40.36 16.53 1.73
C ASP A 684 -40.92 16.69 0.29
N ALA A 685 -40.58 15.80 -0.65
CA ALA A 685 -41.03 15.88 -2.04
C ALA A 685 -42.42 15.27 -2.28
N SER A 686 -43.28 16.01 -2.99
CA SER A 686 -44.62 15.57 -3.38
C SER A 686 -44.63 14.26 -4.19
N TRP A 687 -45.73 13.50 -4.07
CA TRP A 687 -45.94 12.14 -4.59
C TRP A 687 -45.53 11.89 -6.06
N THR A 688 -45.59 12.92 -6.92
CA THR A 688 -45.23 12.82 -8.34
C THR A 688 -43.71 12.66 -8.56
N ALA A 689 -42.86 13.20 -7.68
CA ALA A 689 -41.42 13.02 -7.74
C ALA A 689 -40.97 11.62 -7.26
N ARG A 690 -41.74 11.00 -6.36
CA ARG A 690 -41.48 9.64 -5.84
C ARG A 690 -41.68 8.57 -6.92
N GLY A 691 -42.74 8.70 -7.73
CA GLY A 691 -43.04 7.74 -8.81
C GLY A 691 -42.00 7.73 -9.93
N ALA A 692 -41.48 8.90 -10.31
CA ALA A 692 -40.43 9.00 -11.31
C ALA A 692 -39.09 8.45 -10.82
N MET A 693 -38.75 8.55 -9.52
CA MET A 693 -37.48 8.06 -8.97
C MET A 693 -37.50 6.59 -8.55
N HIS A 694 -38.66 5.97 -8.33
CA HIS A 694 -38.72 4.56 -7.97
C HIS A 694 -38.23 3.65 -9.11
N GLY A 695 -38.46 4.04 -10.37
CA GLY A 695 -37.87 3.40 -11.56
C GLY A 695 -36.38 3.67 -11.77
N TRP A 696 -35.79 4.60 -11.01
CA TRP A 696 -34.35 4.91 -11.02
C TRP A 696 -33.58 4.26 -9.85
N LEU A 697 -34.30 3.65 -8.91
CA LEU A 697 -33.75 2.90 -7.77
C LEU A 697 -33.61 1.40 -8.06
N VAL A 698 -34.25 0.91 -9.13
CA VAL A 698 -34.18 -0.48 -9.63
C VAL A 698 -33.09 -0.61 -10.68
#